data_AF-A0AAD5U3Z9-F1
#
_entry.id   AF-A0AAD5U3Z9-F1
#
_cell.length_a   1.000
_cell.length_b   1.000
_cell.length_c   1.000
_cell.angle_alpha   90.00
_cell.angle_beta   90.00
_cell.angle_gamma   90.00
#
_symmetry.space_group_name_H-M   'P 1'
#
loop_
_entity.id
_entity.type
_entity.pdbx_description
1 polymer ?
#
loop_
_entity_poly.entity_id
_entity_poly.type
_entity_poly.pdbx_seq_one_letter_code
_entity_poly.pdbx_strand_id
1 'polypeptide(L)'
;MQEPALDEFGRDIKDAEERGRSPTHDFDDSKGRKRRRSTSPKSNQNVNSNSRGNDVYVPHYDRDGYVPGARYGKSDKPIGTTVYDQFGVPIFLPGLTTNNIGVQDPMNFDYLVSLKYFTEYLKQQKKGREPLDDDEVQSKFRKYKENFQCKTVKNFFERHKNEEWFREKYHMEESKTLTTKIAERKKELFKKFINDLDFGKFDSVDFDDTDPTAEVVISEDREDEDMEVEKEKEKEAVSISDAQSKREEMIKLVSEYDYYNIFVKSVPLNFKRSNVEALFSEAPGFKYFEISEPNPMRNFNRIGWIVFEDEESCKNAIPLLNQKRLDDFTFPIAPSIISVPKHRFVPFQLGCLERLQKDLAQIKTLGRFLDEESGLGDGIKAVEDRLAIILNNDAMTDEFDLDAKQSKEIKDLKKSVDFYTVYLRRVHLFDYYSGCENSSPEDFLRRHVHFRTRAKTDHFADKFLEKLDMKIQLRINKPFDGEDVVKMGGRNFEEEAEKEADNNIIKESEAKFRCKVCQKLFKGEEFVKKHVRAKHQNLFDDLTLQIQFFNAFARDPNKILPPQNQQHQPPQLPLQFLPMGMGGMPAFNNFNPGHGRGNDFGRGGHHMGGHHHEMYQQGGRGGFQGGQQQRGNYRGGRGRGSYNNRGDNNNRQDFKHTREVNNRQDTRSFRSYVDLDAPPEDPYDVVVIGGGPGGYVAAIKAAQLGLKTACIEGRGALGGTCLNVGCIPSKSLLNNSHLYHVANHEFTKRGIKVDNLSVDLPKMLQAKDKSVKQLTGGIEFLFKKNKADYIKGWGKLESANEISVTAQDGSKSNISAKNIIIATGSEASPFPGIEVDEEVIVTSTGALSLKKIPEKMMVIGGGVIGLELGSVWGRLGAEVTTVEYLDSIGAGMDAEIAKSFQKILAKQGMKFNLGTKVVSAKKNSNGKVDVITESAAGGSQTTTEVDVVLLSIGRRPFTKDLGLSEVGIEVDNKGRVKIDAEFKTNIPNIRAIGDVVQGAMLAHKAEEEGIAAVEYIAGGHGHVNYGAIPSVVYTHPEVAWVGLNEAEAKSQGIEYKIGSFPFSANSRAKTMDDADGLIKVLADAKTDRIIGAHIIGPGAGEMIAEAVIAIEYGASSEDIARTCHAHPTLSEGFKEACMATYDK
;
A
#
# COMPACT_ATOMS: atom_id res chain seq x y z
N MET A 1 -47.43 58.22 -29.70
CA MET A 1 -48.25 58.01 -30.90
C MET A 1 -47.93 56.61 -31.42
N GLN A 2 -48.96 55.76 -31.59
CA GLN A 2 -49.02 54.63 -32.53
C GLN A 2 -47.82 53.62 -32.50
N GLU A 3 -47.89 52.44 -31.85
CA GLU A 3 -49.06 51.55 -31.54
C GLU A 3 -49.71 51.00 -32.84
N PRO A 4 -50.39 49.82 -32.90
CA PRO A 4 -50.76 48.81 -31.87
C PRO A 4 -50.38 47.34 -32.26
N ALA A 5 -50.94 46.24 -31.71
CA ALA A 5 -51.24 45.74 -30.34
C ALA A 5 -52.08 44.41 -30.44
N LEU A 6 -52.69 43.95 -29.32
CA LEU A 6 -53.76 42.92 -29.19
C LEU A 6 -53.34 41.44 -29.36
N ASP A 7 -53.96 40.39 -28.78
CA ASP A 7 -54.85 40.13 -27.59
C ASP A 7 -54.84 38.57 -27.36
N GLU A 8 -55.51 37.86 -26.44
CA GLU A 8 -56.61 38.02 -25.44
C GLU A 8 -56.12 37.60 -24.03
N PHE A 9 -56.70 38.00 -22.87
CA PHE A 9 -58.00 37.69 -22.22
C PHE A 9 -58.33 36.19 -21.97
N GLY A 10 -58.87 35.77 -20.80
CA GLY A 10 -59.14 36.48 -19.53
C GLY A 10 -60.15 35.73 -18.62
N ARG A 11 -60.44 36.28 -17.41
CA ARG A 11 -61.35 35.80 -16.32
C ARG A 11 -60.78 34.68 -15.42
N ASP A 12 -61.05 34.59 -14.11
CA ASP A 12 -61.84 35.38 -13.11
C ASP A 12 -61.47 34.85 -11.67
N ILE A 13 -61.81 35.37 -10.46
CA ILE A 13 -62.67 36.47 -9.96
C ILE A 13 -62.27 36.87 -8.49
N LYS A 14 -62.36 38.16 -8.09
CA LYS A 14 -62.69 38.80 -6.75
C LYS A 14 -62.03 38.34 -5.41
N ASP A 15 -61.95 39.11 -4.32
CA ASP A 15 -62.18 40.55 -3.97
C ASP A 15 -61.50 40.87 -2.60
N ALA A 16 -61.24 42.16 -2.28
CA ALA A 16 -61.14 42.81 -0.93
C ALA A 16 -60.23 42.21 0.20
N GLU A 17 -59.27 42.94 0.80
CA GLU A 17 -59.43 44.00 1.84
C GLU A 17 -60.05 43.51 3.18
N GLU A 18 -59.58 43.81 4.41
CA GLU A 18 -58.45 44.64 4.93
C GLU A 18 -58.24 44.34 6.46
N ARG A 19 -57.20 44.91 7.12
CA ARG A 19 -57.01 45.11 8.60
C ARG A 19 -56.63 43.93 9.54
N GLY A 20 -55.37 43.96 10.01
CA GLY A 20 -55.09 44.56 11.34
C GLY A 20 -54.89 43.67 12.59
N ARG A 21 -53.68 43.79 13.16
CA ARG A 21 -53.27 43.60 14.59
C ARG A 21 -53.16 42.17 15.18
N SER A 22 -52.01 41.93 15.80
CA SER A 22 -51.71 40.96 16.87
C SER A 22 -52.07 41.56 18.27
N PRO A 23 -51.81 40.94 19.45
CA PRO A 23 -51.08 39.67 19.75
C PRO A 23 -51.74 38.78 20.84
N THR A 24 -50.94 37.87 21.45
CA THR A 24 -50.98 37.27 22.82
C THR A 24 -51.42 35.80 23.05
N HIS A 25 -50.59 35.08 23.85
CA HIS A 25 -50.87 34.11 24.94
C HIS A 25 -51.80 32.87 24.70
N ASP A 26 -51.65 31.70 25.35
CA ASP A 26 -50.61 31.14 26.25
C ASP A 26 -50.76 29.60 26.49
N PHE A 27 -49.68 28.96 26.98
CA PHE A 27 -49.53 27.78 27.88
C PHE A 27 -50.26 26.39 27.72
N ASP A 28 -49.49 25.37 28.16
CA ASP A 28 -49.77 24.10 28.86
C ASP A 28 -50.44 22.82 28.26
N ASP A 29 -49.55 21.84 28.01
CA ASP A 29 -49.37 20.52 28.67
C ASP A 29 -50.42 19.36 28.60
N SER A 30 -49.84 18.16 28.56
CA SER A 30 -50.25 16.91 29.24
C SER A 30 -50.91 15.74 28.47
N LYS A 31 -50.10 14.67 28.29
CA LYS A 31 -50.34 13.25 28.71
C LYS A 31 -51.66 12.53 28.33
N GLY A 32 -51.60 11.36 27.63
CA GLY A 32 -52.79 10.47 27.55
C GLY A 32 -52.69 9.10 26.82
N ARG A 33 -52.23 8.04 27.50
CA ARG A 33 -52.07 6.63 27.04
C ARG A 33 -53.26 5.91 26.34
N LYS A 34 -52.95 5.19 25.24
CA LYS A 34 -53.24 3.75 24.92
C LYS A 34 -54.45 3.01 25.60
N ARG A 35 -55.40 2.44 24.81
CA ARG A 35 -55.58 0.95 24.54
C ARG A 35 -56.94 0.47 23.91
N ARG A 36 -56.83 -0.31 22.82
CA ARG A 36 -57.47 -1.63 22.45
C ARG A 36 -59.00 -1.94 22.60
N ARG A 37 -59.58 -2.36 21.44
CA ARG A 37 -60.31 -3.64 21.10
C ARG A 37 -61.86 -3.78 21.20
N SER A 38 -62.37 -4.58 20.24
CA SER A 38 -63.55 -5.51 20.24
C SER A 38 -64.99 -4.96 19.98
N THR A 39 -65.96 -5.71 19.39
CA THR A 39 -65.98 -6.72 18.27
C THR A 39 -67.43 -7.08 17.81
N SER A 40 -67.74 -6.99 16.50
CA SER A 40 -68.76 -7.82 15.76
C SER A 40 -70.26 -7.69 16.14
N PRO A 41 -71.26 -8.40 15.54
CA PRO A 41 -71.32 -9.20 14.28
C PRO A 41 -72.63 -9.06 13.40
N LYS A 42 -72.61 -9.59 12.14
CA LYS A 42 -73.76 -10.03 11.25
C LYS A 42 -74.76 -8.94 10.76
N SER A 43 -75.37 -8.99 9.56
CA SER A 43 -75.29 -9.79 8.29
C SER A 43 -75.98 -8.94 7.14
N ASN A 44 -76.44 -9.34 5.94
CA ASN A 44 -76.70 -10.62 5.25
C ASN A 44 -76.85 -10.48 3.69
N GLN A 45 -76.95 -11.61 2.96
CA GLN A 45 -77.56 -11.87 1.62
C GLN A 45 -77.24 -11.03 0.35
N ASN A 46 -76.33 -11.58 -0.46
CA ASN A 46 -76.28 -11.75 -1.93
C ASN A 46 -77.25 -11.01 -2.89
N VAL A 47 -76.69 -10.41 -3.97
CA VAL A 47 -76.71 -10.95 -5.37
C VAL A 47 -75.37 -10.59 -6.07
N ASN A 48 -74.91 -11.41 -7.03
CA ASN A 48 -73.59 -11.30 -7.69
C ASN A 48 -73.50 -10.26 -8.82
N SER A 49 -72.34 -9.61 -8.96
CA SER A 49 -71.41 -9.89 -10.10
C SER A 49 -70.03 -9.24 -9.91
N ASN A 50 -69.03 -10.10 -9.63
CA ASN A 50 -67.59 -9.91 -9.54
C ASN A 50 -66.99 -8.50 -9.70
N SER A 51 -66.47 -7.96 -8.59
CA SER A 51 -65.64 -6.77 -8.53
C SER A 51 -64.25 -7.06 -7.96
N ARG A 52 -63.21 -6.40 -8.49
CA ARG A 52 -61.89 -6.19 -7.85
C ARG A 52 -61.06 -7.47 -7.63
N GLY A 53 -59.75 -7.41 -7.39
CA GLY A 53 -58.85 -6.26 -7.26
C GLY A 53 -58.20 -6.21 -5.88
N ASN A 54 -56.97 -6.72 -5.79
CA ASN A 54 -56.12 -6.90 -4.60
C ASN A 54 -56.71 -7.91 -3.58
N ASP A 55 -55.96 -8.89 -3.08
CA ASP A 55 -54.83 -8.66 -2.17
C ASP A 55 -53.65 -9.64 -2.30
N VAL A 56 -52.62 -9.42 -1.47
CA VAL A 56 -51.31 -10.09 -1.49
C VAL A 56 -51.38 -11.61 -1.21
N TYR A 57 -50.67 -12.38 -2.03
CA TYR A 57 -50.07 -13.65 -1.61
C TYR A 57 -48.70 -13.83 -2.25
N VAL A 58 -47.72 -14.35 -1.50
CA VAL A 58 -46.38 -14.65 -1.99
C VAL A 58 -46.28 -16.13 -2.36
N PRO A 59 -45.88 -16.48 -3.59
CA PRO A 59 -45.32 -17.79 -3.90
C PRO A 59 -43.78 -17.72 -3.92
N HIS A 60 -43.14 -18.68 -3.24
CA HIS A 60 -41.78 -19.10 -3.59
C HIS A 60 -41.79 -19.95 -4.88
N TYR A 61 -40.62 -20.45 -5.29
CA TYR A 61 -40.29 -21.17 -6.54
C TYR A 61 -40.12 -20.25 -7.76
N ASP A 62 -39.04 -20.36 -8.55
CA ASP A 62 -37.77 -21.09 -8.30
C ASP A 62 -36.63 -20.45 -9.13
N ARG A 63 -35.48 -21.13 -9.19
CA ARG A 63 -34.32 -20.83 -10.03
C ARG A 63 -34.62 -20.87 -11.54
N ASP A 64 -33.66 -20.35 -12.30
CA ASP A 64 -33.46 -20.50 -13.75
C ASP A 64 -34.48 -19.81 -14.67
N GLY A 65 -34.09 -18.65 -15.25
CA GLY A 65 -34.98 -17.86 -16.12
C GLY A 65 -34.41 -16.58 -16.74
N TYR A 66 -33.16 -16.59 -17.22
CA TYR A 66 -32.56 -15.41 -17.88
C TYR A 66 -33.15 -15.20 -19.30
N VAL A 67 -33.62 -14.00 -19.63
CA VAL A 67 -34.15 -13.65 -20.98
C VAL A 67 -33.38 -12.44 -21.54
N PRO A 68 -32.64 -12.57 -22.66
CA PRO A 68 -31.75 -11.52 -23.15
C PRO A 68 -32.28 -10.70 -24.33
N GLY A 69 -31.80 -9.46 -24.47
CA GLY A 69 -31.43 -8.92 -25.79
C GLY A 69 -32.03 -7.57 -26.21
N ALA A 70 -31.25 -6.49 -26.08
CA ALA A 70 -31.33 -5.29 -26.91
C ALA A 70 -29.94 -5.00 -27.52
N ARG A 71 -29.90 -4.56 -28.78
CA ARG A 71 -28.70 -4.67 -29.64
C ARG A 71 -27.79 -3.45 -29.56
N TYR A 72 -26.50 -3.66 -29.27
CA TYR A 72 -25.46 -2.65 -29.53
C TYR A 72 -25.12 -2.57 -31.03
N GLY A 73 -25.10 -1.34 -31.55
CA GLY A 73 -24.48 -0.98 -32.82
C GLY A 73 -22.95 -0.92 -32.74
N LYS A 74 -22.27 -0.74 -33.87
CA LYS A 74 -20.80 -0.64 -33.96
C LYS A 74 -20.36 0.77 -34.38
N SER A 75 -19.25 1.23 -33.80
CA SER A 75 -18.28 2.12 -34.44
C SER A 75 -16.92 1.95 -33.76
N ASP A 76 -15.87 1.67 -34.53
CA ASP A 76 -14.58 1.19 -34.01
C ASP A 76 -13.53 2.31 -33.84
N LYS A 77 -12.86 2.40 -32.67
CA LYS A 77 -11.39 2.60 -32.51
C LYS A 77 -10.90 2.57 -31.03
N PRO A 78 -9.60 2.34 -30.75
CA PRO A 78 -9.18 1.67 -29.51
C PRO A 78 -8.52 2.56 -28.43
N ILE A 79 -8.50 2.02 -27.21
CA ILE A 79 -7.75 2.48 -26.02
C ILE A 79 -6.47 1.62 -25.88
N GLY A 80 -5.36 2.21 -25.39
CA GLY A 80 -4.07 1.53 -25.20
C GLY A 80 -3.95 0.72 -23.90
N THR A 81 -2.98 -0.18 -23.84
CA THR A 81 -2.69 -1.02 -22.65
C THR A 81 -1.18 -1.05 -22.37
N THR A 82 -0.77 -0.73 -21.13
CA THR A 82 0.63 -0.68 -20.69
C THR A 82 1.22 -2.08 -20.45
N VAL A 83 2.50 -2.27 -20.77
CA VAL A 83 3.29 -3.49 -20.53
C VAL A 83 4.54 -3.13 -19.72
N TYR A 84 5.09 -4.08 -18.96
CA TYR A 84 6.26 -3.87 -18.09
C TYR A 84 7.42 -4.81 -18.47
N ASP A 85 8.64 -4.40 -18.15
CA ASP A 85 9.88 -5.11 -18.46
C ASP A 85 10.32 -6.09 -17.35
N GLN A 86 11.46 -6.75 -17.59
CA GLN A 86 12.07 -7.72 -16.67
C GLN A 86 12.58 -7.12 -15.34
N PHE A 87 12.64 -5.79 -15.22
CA PHE A 87 13.00 -5.05 -14.00
C PHE A 87 11.79 -4.35 -13.34
N GLY A 88 10.60 -4.41 -13.96
CA GLY A 88 9.37 -3.78 -13.48
C GLY A 88 9.13 -2.35 -14.01
N VAL A 89 9.90 -1.90 -14.99
CA VAL A 89 9.74 -0.59 -15.63
C VAL A 89 8.67 -0.69 -16.72
N PRO A 90 7.71 0.25 -16.84
CA PRO A 90 6.74 0.25 -17.94
C PRO A 90 7.44 0.49 -19.29
N ILE A 91 7.32 -0.46 -20.22
CA ILE A 91 7.81 -0.29 -21.59
C ILE A 91 6.73 0.42 -22.41
N PHE A 92 6.98 1.67 -22.79
CA PHE A 92 6.29 2.28 -23.91
C PHE A 92 7.05 1.95 -25.21
N LEU A 93 6.51 1.02 -26.01
CA LEU A 93 7.09 0.69 -27.32
C LEU A 93 6.80 1.84 -28.32
N PRO A 94 7.82 2.57 -28.81
CA PRO A 94 7.57 3.68 -29.73
C PRO A 94 7.21 3.13 -31.12
N GLY A 95 6.07 3.59 -31.69
CA GLY A 95 5.78 3.42 -33.11
C GLY A 95 4.89 2.25 -33.55
N LEU A 96 4.06 1.65 -32.66
CA LEU A 96 3.03 0.69 -33.07
C LEU A 96 1.61 1.27 -32.96
N THR A 97 1.03 1.63 -34.11
CA THR A 97 -0.37 2.05 -34.24
C THR A 97 -1.32 0.86 -34.21
N THR A 98 -1.92 0.52 -33.07
CA THR A 98 -2.64 -0.74 -32.84
C THR A 98 -4.11 -0.76 -33.27
N ASN A 99 -4.38 -0.38 -34.53
CA ASN A 99 -5.46 -1.07 -35.25
C ASN A 99 -4.88 -2.41 -35.72
N ASN A 100 -5.43 -3.54 -35.27
CA ASN A 100 -4.97 -4.92 -35.54
C ASN A 100 -3.60 -5.32 -34.92
N ILE A 101 -3.47 -5.26 -33.59
CA ILE A 101 -2.66 -6.26 -32.86
C ILE A 101 -3.61 -7.02 -31.93
N GLY A 102 -3.72 -8.34 -32.14
CA GLY A 102 -4.49 -9.22 -31.27
C GLY A 102 -3.80 -9.46 -29.94
N VAL A 103 -4.58 -9.78 -28.90
CA VAL A 103 -4.04 -10.22 -27.60
C VAL A 103 -3.24 -11.49 -27.83
N GLN A 104 -1.93 -11.41 -27.63
CA GLN A 104 -1.01 -12.53 -27.80
C GLN A 104 -1.32 -13.62 -26.77
N ASP A 105 -1.15 -14.89 -27.17
CA ASP A 105 -1.44 -16.03 -26.30
C ASP A 105 -0.62 -15.97 -25.00
N PRO A 106 -1.28 -15.91 -23.82
CA PRO A 106 -0.64 -15.94 -22.50
C PRO A 106 0.35 -17.10 -22.28
N MET A 107 0.22 -18.22 -23.01
CA MET A 107 1.13 -19.36 -22.95
C MET A 107 2.54 -19.04 -23.52
N ASN A 108 2.64 -18.05 -24.41
CA ASN A 108 3.90 -17.69 -25.05
C ASN A 108 4.82 -16.87 -24.13
N PHE A 109 4.28 -16.10 -23.18
CA PHE A 109 5.08 -15.30 -22.25
C PHE A 109 5.87 -16.16 -21.24
N ASP A 110 7.02 -15.66 -20.81
CA ASP A 110 7.84 -16.25 -19.74
C ASP A 110 7.49 -15.71 -18.34
N TYR A 111 6.39 -14.94 -18.24
CA TYR A 111 5.80 -14.45 -17.00
C TYR A 111 4.29 -14.75 -16.95
N LEU A 112 3.73 -14.87 -15.75
CA LEU A 112 2.30 -15.14 -15.55
C LEU A 112 1.48 -13.86 -15.73
N VAL A 113 0.51 -13.85 -16.64
CA VAL A 113 -0.38 -12.70 -16.85
C VAL A 113 -1.49 -12.62 -15.79
N SER A 114 -2.09 -11.43 -15.66
CA SER A 114 -3.24 -11.21 -14.77
C SER A 114 -4.52 -11.89 -15.29
N LEU A 115 -5.48 -12.16 -14.39
CA LEU A 115 -6.80 -12.68 -14.77
C LEU A 115 -7.46 -11.80 -15.83
N LYS A 116 -7.41 -10.47 -15.67
CA LYS A 116 -7.95 -9.50 -16.63
C LYS A 116 -7.39 -9.71 -18.04
N TYR A 117 -6.07 -9.84 -18.19
CA TYR A 117 -5.44 -10.09 -19.49
C TYR A 117 -5.87 -11.45 -20.07
N PHE A 118 -5.93 -12.49 -19.25
CA PHE A 118 -6.34 -13.82 -19.67
C PHE A 118 -7.82 -13.88 -20.12
N THR A 119 -8.71 -13.12 -19.46
CA THR A 119 -10.10 -12.97 -19.88
C THR A 119 -10.21 -12.28 -21.25
N GLU A 120 -9.44 -11.21 -21.51
CA GLU A 120 -9.42 -10.57 -22.83
C GLU A 120 -8.87 -11.50 -23.94
N TYR A 121 -7.89 -12.34 -23.62
CA TYR A 121 -7.44 -13.40 -24.54
C TYR A 121 -8.58 -14.37 -24.90
N LEU A 122 -9.31 -14.88 -23.91
CA LEU A 122 -10.44 -15.79 -24.14
C LEU A 122 -11.57 -15.13 -24.94
N LYS A 123 -11.84 -13.83 -24.72
CA LYS A 123 -12.81 -13.05 -25.51
C LYS A 123 -12.41 -12.96 -26.99
N GLN A 124 -11.13 -12.84 -27.30
CA GLN A 124 -10.67 -12.80 -28.70
C GLN A 124 -10.65 -14.18 -29.38
N GLN A 125 -10.48 -15.26 -28.60
CA GLN A 125 -10.58 -16.63 -29.11
C GLN A 125 -12.05 -17.04 -29.39
N LYS A 126 -13.01 -16.70 -28.51
CA LYS A 126 -14.45 -16.83 -28.81
C LYS A 126 -14.88 -15.74 -29.80
N LYS A 127 -14.70 -15.96 -31.10
CA LYS A 127 -15.16 -15.07 -32.20
C LYS A 127 -16.70 -15.04 -32.36
N GLY A 128 -17.44 -14.69 -31.30
CA GLY A 128 -18.91 -14.67 -31.27
C GLY A 128 -19.44 -13.87 -30.08
N ARG A 129 -20.70 -13.43 -30.17
CA ARG A 129 -21.37 -12.56 -29.17
C ARG A 129 -21.96 -13.34 -27.99
N GLU A 130 -21.24 -14.30 -27.45
CA GLU A 130 -21.64 -15.00 -26.22
C GLU A 130 -20.83 -14.48 -25.04
N PRO A 131 -21.44 -14.26 -23.86
CA PRO A 131 -20.69 -14.03 -22.63
C PRO A 131 -19.70 -15.18 -22.39
N LEU A 132 -18.55 -14.84 -21.82
CA LEU A 132 -17.77 -15.84 -21.10
C LEU A 132 -18.45 -16.08 -19.76
N ASP A 133 -18.62 -17.36 -19.39
CA ASP A 133 -18.99 -17.74 -18.04
C ASP A 133 -17.79 -17.50 -17.11
N ASP A 134 -18.00 -16.84 -15.96
CA ASP A 134 -16.92 -16.52 -15.03
C ASP A 134 -16.32 -17.78 -14.38
N ASP A 135 -17.09 -18.87 -14.23
CA ASP A 135 -16.55 -20.15 -13.77
C ASP A 135 -15.72 -20.86 -14.86
N GLU A 136 -16.15 -20.83 -16.13
CA GLU A 136 -15.35 -21.23 -17.30
C GLU A 136 -14.02 -20.45 -17.36
N VAL A 137 -14.07 -19.12 -17.14
CA VAL A 137 -12.87 -18.26 -17.10
C VAL A 137 -11.96 -18.62 -15.93
N GLN A 138 -12.48 -18.73 -14.71
CA GLN A 138 -11.68 -19.08 -13.53
C GLN A 138 -11.13 -20.51 -13.60
N SER A 139 -11.84 -21.44 -14.23
CA SER A 139 -11.37 -22.80 -14.52
C SER A 139 -10.21 -22.77 -15.53
N LYS A 140 -10.38 -22.06 -16.66
CA LYS A 140 -9.31 -21.91 -17.67
C LYS A 140 -8.10 -21.13 -17.14
N PHE A 141 -8.29 -20.16 -16.25
CA PHE A 141 -7.18 -19.41 -15.64
C PHE A 141 -6.41 -20.22 -14.58
N ARG A 142 -7.08 -21.15 -13.88
CA ARG A 142 -6.40 -22.18 -13.05
C ARG A 142 -5.52 -23.06 -13.92
N LYS A 143 -6.08 -23.65 -14.99
CA LYS A 143 -5.32 -24.47 -15.94
C LYS A 143 -4.18 -23.73 -16.64
N TYR A 144 -4.33 -22.43 -16.89
CA TYR A 144 -3.22 -21.57 -17.37
C TYR A 144 -2.09 -21.45 -16.34
N LYS A 145 -2.40 -21.25 -15.05
CA LYS A 145 -1.39 -21.21 -13.98
C LYS A 145 -0.64 -22.53 -13.84
N GLU A 146 -1.35 -23.65 -13.91
CA GLU A 146 -0.78 -25.01 -13.89
C GLU A 146 0.18 -25.22 -15.08
N ASN A 147 -0.28 -24.94 -16.31
CA ASN A 147 0.54 -25.00 -17.52
C ASN A 147 1.78 -24.07 -17.43
N PHE A 148 1.59 -22.84 -16.93
CA PHE A 148 2.69 -21.88 -16.76
C PHE A 148 3.73 -22.38 -15.76
N GLN A 149 3.30 -22.97 -14.64
CA GLN A 149 4.21 -23.58 -13.65
C GLN A 149 5.00 -24.73 -14.27
N CYS A 150 4.36 -25.62 -15.04
CA CYS A 150 5.03 -26.71 -15.74
C CYS A 150 6.06 -26.21 -16.76
N LYS A 151 5.71 -25.23 -17.60
CA LYS A 151 6.64 -24.55 -18.53
C LYS A 151 7.84 -23.97 -17.78
N THR A 152 7.58 -23.33 -16.65
CA THR A 152 8.57 -22.62 -15.83
C THR A 152 9.55 -23.59 -15.17
N VAL A 153 9.07 -24.70 -14.59
CA VAL A 153 9.90 -25.81 -14.06
C VAL A 153 10.79 -26.42 -15.15
N LYS A 154 10.23 -26.72 -16.33
CA LYS A 154 10.99 -27.25 -17.47
C LYS A 154 12.09 -26.29 -17.93
N ASN A 155 11.77 -25.01 -18.09
CA ASN A 155 12.73 -23.98 -18.50
C ASN A 155 13.87 -23.78 -17.50
N PHE A 156 13.63 -23.96 -16.20
CA PHE A 156 14.69 -23.92 -15.18
C PHE A 156 15.65 -25.11 -15.30
N PHE A 157 15.11 -26.33 -15.39
CA PHE A 157 15.93 -27.53 -15.51
C PHE A 157 16.82 -27.47 -16.77
N GLU A 158 16.26 -27.12 -17.93
CA GLU A 158 17.06 -27.08 -19.17
C GLU A 158 18.21 -26.04 -19.13
N ARG A 159 18.08 -24.98 -18.32
CA ARG A 159 19.15 -24.01 -18.07
C ARG A 159 20.22 -24.55 -17.12
N HIS A 160 19.82 -25.15 -16.00
CA HIS A 160 20.72 -25.46 -14.87
C HIS A 160 21.17 -26.93 -14.78
N LYS A 161 20.61 -27.87 -15.57
CA LYS A 161 20.93 -29.31 -15.52
C LYS A 161 22.41 -29.68 -15.67
N ASN A 162 23.21 -28.80 -16.30
CA ASN A 162 24.63 -29.01 -16.51
C ASN A 162 25.50 -28.45 -15.37
N GLU A 163 24.94 -27.65 -14.46
CA GLU A 163 25.69 -26.98 -13.40
C GLU A 163 25.98 -27.91 -12.21
N GLU A 164 27.23 -27.84 -11.72
CA GLU A 164 27.78 -28.62 -10.61
C GLU A 164 26.84 -28.70 -9.40
N TRP A 165 26.44 -27.56 -8.83
CA TRP A 165 25.57 -27.51 -7.64
C TRP A 165 24.18 -28.13 -7.84
N PHE A 166 23.67 -28.10 -9.09
CA PHE A 166 22.37 -28.64 -9.43
C PHE A 166 22.45 -30.16 -9.62
N ARG A 167 23.55 -30.64 -10.19
CA ARG A 167 23.85 -32.08 -10.31
C ARG A 167 24.14 -32.70 -8.94
N GLU A 168 24.94 -32.08 -8.09
CA GLU A 168 25.17 -32.54 -6.71
C GLU A 168 23.86 -32.63 -5.89
N LYS A 169 22.86 -31.78 -6.17
CA LYS A 169 21.58 -31.75 -5.44
C LYS A 169 20.53 -32.74 -5.97
N TYR A 170 20.39 -32.88 -7.31
CA TYR A 170 19.32 -33.66 -7.93
C TYR A 170 19.77 -34.79 -8.90
N HIS A 171 21.05 -34.88 -9.31
CA HIS A 171 21.50 -35.95 -10.21
C HIS A 171 21.83 -37.23 -9.42
N MET A 172 21.14 -38.32 -9.74
CA MET A 172 21.10 -39.56 -8.94
C MET A 172 22.45 -40.27 -8.78
N GLU A 173 23.43 -39.99 -9.65
CA GLU A 173 24.79 -40.54 -9.57
C GLU A 173 25.71 -39.69 -8.69
N GLU A 174 25.62 -38.36 -8.81
CA GLU A 174 26.53 -37.39 -8.17
C GLU A 174 26.09 -37.04 -6.75
N SER A 175 24.79 -37.04 -6.46
CA SER A 175 24.27 -36.74 -5.12
C SER A 175 24.69 -37.79 -4.07
N LYS A 176 25.09 -39.00 -4.48
CA LYS A 176 25.44 -40.13 -3.58
C LYS A 176 26.46 -39.72 -2.50
N THR A 177 27.51 -38.97 -2.87
CA THR A 177 28.53 -38.52 -1.92
C THR A 177 28.02 -37.48 -0.91
N LEU A 178 27.03 -36.67 -1.30
CA LEU A 178 26.37 -35.72 -0.41
C LEU A 178 25.38 -36.43 0.53
N THR A 179 24.60 -37.38 -0.01
CA THR A 179 23.72 -38.28 0.75
C THR A 179 24.47 -38.97 1.91
N THR A 180 25.61 -39.61 1.64
CA THR A 180 26.37 -40.33 2.68
C THR A 180 26.81 -39.41 3.82
N LYS A 181 27.36 -38.23 3.50
CA LYS A 181 27.80 -37.23 4.50
C LYS A 181 26.65 -36.74 5.37
N ILE A 182 25.44 -36.57 4.81
CA ILE A 182 24.25 -36.18 5.57
C ILE A 182 23.81 -37.32 6.52
N ALA A 183 23.80 -38.57 6.05
CA ALA A 183 23.45 -39.73 6.88
C ALA A 183 24.45 -39.98 8.03
N GLU A 184 25.74 -39.78 7.78
CA GLU A 184 26.79 -39.83 8.82
C GLU A 184 26.58 -38.74 9.88
N ARG A 185 26.32 -37.50 9.47
CA ARG A 185 26.01 -36.40 10.40
C ARG A 185 24.75 -36.64 11.22
N LYS A 186 23.68 -37.18 10.62
CA LYS A 186 22.46 -37.56 11.36
C LYS A 186 22.74 -38.61 12.45
N LYS A 187 23.69 -39.53 12.23
CA LYS A 187 24.15 -40.51 13.26
C LYS A 187 24.91 -39.88 14.41
N GLU A 188 25.62 -38.78 14.20
CA GLU A 188 26.28 -38.00 15.27
C GLU A 188 25.25 -37.20 16.08
N LEU A 189 24.32 -36.52 15.38
CA LEU A 189 23.22 -35.78 15.99
C LEU A 189 22.31 -36.69 16.83
N PHE A 190 21.99 -37.90 16.34
CA PHE A 190 21.24 -38.90 17.08
C PHE A 190 21.91 -39.29 18.40
N LYS A 191 23.22 -39.59 18.40
CA LYS A 191 23.97 -39.89 19.64
C LYS A 191 23.93 -38.74 20.65
N LYS A 192 24.09 -37.49 20.19
CA LYS A 192 23.98 -36.31 21.06
C LYS A 192 22.56 -36.16 21.62
N PHE A 193 21.54 -36.36 20.77
CA PHE A 193 20.14 -36.27 21.18
C PHE A 193 19.77 -37.32 22.22
N ILE A 194 20.17 -38.60 22.05
CA ILE A 194 19.90 -39.65 23.03
C ILE A 194 20.56 -39.34 24.38
N ASN A 195 21.81 -38.88 24.41
CA ASN A 195 22.44 -38.43 25.65
C ASN A 195 21.64 -37.28 26.32
N ASP A 196 21.28 -36.24 25.55
CA ASP A 196 20.47 -35.12 26.04
C ASP A 196 19.08 -35.58 26.55
N LEU A 197 18.48 -36.59 25.90
CA LEU A 197 17.19 -37.19 26.25
C LEU A 197 17.26 -38.01 27.55
N ASP A 198 18.29 -38.83 27.72
CA ASP A 198 18.50 -39.65 28.92
C ASP A 198 18.69 -38.76 30.17
N PHE A 199 19.44 -37.66 30.02
CA PHE A 199 19.58 -36.62 31.05
C PHE A 199 18.32 -35.77 31.28
N GLY A 200 17.20 -36.03 30.59
CA GLY A 200 15.91 -35.36 30.82
C GLY A 200 15.83 -33.91 30.35
N LYS A 201 16.78 -33.47 29.52
CA LYS A 201 16.91 -32.08 29.05
C LYS A 201 15.68 -31.54 28.32
N PHE A 202 14.82 -32.44 27.82
CA PHE A 202 13.60 -32.10 27.09
C PHE A 202 12.31 -32.39 27.87
N ASP A 203 12.39 -32.91 29.10
CA ASP A 203 11.21 -33.33 29.88
C ASP A 203 10.23 -32.16 30.16
N SER A 204 10.75 -30.93 30.20
CA SER A 204 9.99 -29.67 30.36
C SER A 204 9.45 -29.09 29.05
N VAL A 205 9.63 -29.74 27.89
CA VAL A 205 9.13 -29.22 26.60
C VAL A 205 7.60 -29.15 26.60
N ASP A 206 7.11 -27.92 26.57
CA ASP A 206 5.74 -27.52 26.24
C ASP A 206 5.85 -26.19 25.48
N PHE A 207 5.23 -26.08 24.30
CA PHE A 207 5.25 -24.83 23.51
C PHE A 207 3.93 -24.06 23.57
N ASP A 208 2.92 -24.57 24.29
CA ASP A 208 1.57 -23.99 24.38
C ASP A 208 1.11 -23.89 25.84
N ASP A 209 1.68 -22.90 26.56
CA ASP A 209 1.45 -22.57 27.98
C ASP A 209 0.04 -21.97 28.23
N THR A 210 -1.01 -22.62 27.72
CA THR A 210 -2.41 -22.22 27.87
C THR A 210 -3.26 -23.35 28.46
N ASP A 211 -4.10 -23.00 29.43
CA ASP A 211 -5.07 -23.92 30.03
C ASP A 211 -6.15 -24.28 29.00
N PRO A 212 -6.40 -25.57 28.70
CA PRO A 212 -7.45 -25.96 27.76
C PRO A 212 -8.88 -25.62 28.24
N THR A 213 -9.08 -25.33 29.53
CA THR A 213 -10.37 -24.89 30.10
C THR A 213 -10.62 -23.39 29.98
N ALA A 214 -9.66 -22.61 29.47
CA ALA A 214 -9.80 -21.18 29.25
C ALA A 214 -10.70 -20.88 28.04
N GLU A 215 -12.00 -21.14 28.18
CA GLU A 215 -13.02 -20.63 27.26
C GLU A 215 -12.91 -19.11 27.19
N VAL A 216 -12.48 -18.61 26.04
CA VAL A 216 -12.71 -17.21 25.68
C VAL A 216 -14.17 -17.11 25.28
N VAL A 217 -15.03 -17.02 26.28
CA VAL A 217 -16.49 -16.93 26.15
C VAL A 217 -16.84 -15.78 25.19
N ILE A 218 -17.30 -16.12 23.99
CA ILE A 218 -17.87 -15.15 23.06
C ILE A 218 -19.34 -14.96 23.46
N SER A 219 -19.57 -14.27 24.57
CA SER A 219 -20.90 -13.84 24.99
C SER A 219 -21.19 -12.44 24.48
N GLU A 220 -22.09 -12.36 23.51
CA GLU A 220 -22.93 -11.17 23.36
C GLU A 220 -23.86 -11.08 24.61
N ASP A 221 -24.23 -9.86 24.98
CA ASP A 221 -25.23 -9.49 25.99
C ASP A 221 -25.11 -10.05 27.44
N ARG A 222 -24.53 -9.22 28.32
CA ARG A 222 -25.09 -8.96 29.66
C ARG A 222 -24.62 -7.62 30.25
N GLU A 223 -25.55 -6.86 30.81
CA GLU A 223 -25.30 -5.68 31.64
C GLU A 223 -25.14 -6.08 33.12
N ASP A 224 -24.62 -5.15 33.94
CA ASP A 224 -24.54 -5.16 35.42
C ASP A 224 -23.79 -6.32 36.13
N GLU A 225 -22.51 -6.10 36.46
CA GLU A 225 -21.99 -6.14 37.86
C GLU A 225 -20.50 -5.70 37.94
N ASP A 226 -20.23 -4.49 38.44
CA ASP A 226 -18.88 -3.99 38.75
C ASP A 226 -18.49 -4.29 40.21
N MET A 227 -17.35 -4.99 40.44
CA MET A 227 -16.32 -4.65 41.46
C MET A 227 -15.21 -5.69 41.72
N GLU A 228 -15.20 -6.89 41.13
CA GLU A 228 -14.09 -7.87 41.36
C GLU A 228 -13.02 -7.89 40.25
N VAL A 229 -13.36 -7.43 39.05
CA VAL A 229 -12.59 -7.62 37.80
C VAL A 229 -11.17 -7.02 37.81
N GLU A 230 -10.88 -5.96 38.58
CA GLU A 230 -9.53 -5.35 38.58
C GLU A 230 -8.47 -6.26 39.22
N LYS A 231 -8.83 -7.06 40.24
CA LYS A 231 -7.91 -8.02 40.88
C LYS A 231 -7.62 -9.23 40.01
N GLU A 232 -8.50 -9.55 39.06
CA GLU A 232 -8.26 -10.61 38.08
C GLU A 232 -7.35 -10.12 36.96
N LYS A 233 -7.55 -8.89 36.48
CA LYS A 233 -6.67 -8.26 35.48
C LYS A 233 -5.22 -8.11 35.96
N GLU A 234 -4.98 -7.85 37.24
CA GLU A 234 -3.60 -7.86 37.79
C GLU A 234 -2.99 -9.28 37.82
N LYS A 235 -3.78 -10.32 38.19
CA LYS A 235 -3.32 -11.72 38.13
C LYS A 235 -3.04 -12.17 36.69
N GLU A 236 -3.89 -11.78 35.75
CA GLU A 236 -3.79 -12.09 34.32
C GLU A 236 -2.57 -11.39 33.68
N ALA A 237 -2.30 -10.14 34.05
CA ALA A 237 -1.09 -9.44 33.63
C ALA A 237 0.20 -10.12 34.13
N VAL A 238 0.21 -10.58 35.40
CA VAL A 238 1.33 -11.34 35.98
C VAL A 238 1.51 -12.69 35.27
N SER A 239 0.44 -13.47 35.09
CA SER A 239 0.54 -14.79 34.44
C SER A 239 1.01 -14.70 32.98
N ILE A 240 0.60 -13.67 32.24
CA ILE A 240 1.10 -13.40 30.89
C ILE A 240 2.62 -13.13 30.90
N SER A 241 3.14 -12.41 31.91
CA SER A 241 4.59 -12.15 32.02
C SER A 241 5.40 -13.39 32.41
N ASP A 242 4.91 -14.21 33.34
CA ASP A 242 5.56 -15.47 33.74
C ASP A 242 5.55 -16.49 32.60
N ALA A 243 4.44 -16.58 31.85
CA ALA A 243 4.34 -17.40 30.65
C ALA A 243 5.30 -16.91 29.55
N GLN A 244 5.46 -15.60 29.36
CA GLN A 244 6.48 -15.05 28.44
C GLN A 244 7.89 -15.41 28.88
N SER A 245 8.21 -15.31 30.17
CA SER A 245 9.53 -15.66 30.73
C SER A 245 9.88 -17.14 30.50
N LYS A 246 9.00 -18.08 30.90
CA LYS A 246 9.18 -19.52 30.66
C LYS A 246 9.30 -19.85 29.17
N ARG A 247 8.49 -19.20 28.34
CA ARG A 247 8.48 -19.36 26.87
C ARG A 247 9.80 -18.90 26.25
N GLU A 248 10.43 -17.85 26.79
CA GLU A 248 11.77 -17.43 26.37
C GLU A 248 12.85 -18.44 26.78
N GLU A 249 12.80 -19.01 27.99
CA GLU A 249 13.72 -20.08 28.40
C GLU A 249 13.56 -21.33 27.52
N MET A 250 12.31 -21.75 27.25
CA MET A 250 12.01 -22.86 26.36
C MET A 250 12.43 -22.61 24.91
N ILE A 251 12.35 -21.37 24.42
CA ILE A 251 12.89 -20.96 23.12
C ILE A 251 14.41 -21.06 23.11
N LYS A 252 15.11 -20.55 24.14
CA LYS A 252 16.58 -20.60 24.26
C LYS A 252 17.11 -22.05 24.32
N LEU A 253 16.32 -23.00 24.85
CA LEU A 253 16.64 -24.43 24.91
C LEU A 253 16.61 -25.14 23.53
N VAL A 254 15.94 -24.54 22.53
CA VAL A 254 15.66 -25.13 21.21
C VAL A 254 16.30 -24.34 20.06
N SER A 255 16.46 -23.02 20.20
CA SER A 255 17.19 -22.15 19.28
C SER A 255 18.11 -21.22 20.06
N GLU A 256 19.41 -21.41 19.90
CA GLU A 256 20.46 -20.90 20.81
C GLU A 256 20.85 -19.41 20.58
N TYR A 257 20.06 -18.64 19.81
CA TYR A 257 20.39 -17.25 19.40
C TYR A 257 19.17 -16.37 19.09
N ASP A 258 19.25 -15.10 19.51
CA ASP A 258 18.50 -13.97 18.94
C ASP A 258 19.19 -13.47 17.65
N TYR A 259 18.46 -12.73 16.79
CA TYR A 259 18.96 -12.36 15.46
C TYR A 259 18.55 -10.96 14.98
N TYR A 260 19.56 -10.20 14.55
CA TYR A 260 19.43 -8.93 13.85
C TYR A 260 19.80 -9.13 12.38
N ASN A 261 19.00 -8.59 11.45
CA ASN A 261 19.11 -8.96 10.03
C ASN A 261 18.85 -7.80 9.05
N ILE A 262 19.41 -7.93 7.84
CA ILE A 262 19.17 -7.04 6.69
C ILE A 262 18.60 -7.87 5.54
N PHE A 263 17.41 -7.50 5.06
CA PHE A 263 16.72 -8.20 3.99
C PHE A 263 17.30 -7.86 2.61
N VAL A 264 17.53 -8.89 1.78
CA VAL A 264 18.00 -8.79 0.39
C VAL A 264 16.83 -9.13 -0.54
N LYS A 265 16.32 -8.13 -1.27
CA LYS A 265 15.08 -8.25 -2.08
C LYS A 265 15.21 -9.20 -3.28
N SER A 266 16.41 -9.41 -3.79
CA SER A 266 16.70 -10.25 -4.96
C SER A 266 18.17 -10.69 -4.97
N VAL A 267 18.42 -11.96 -5.26
CA VAL A 267 19.75 -12.54 -5.50
C VAL A 267 19.68 -13.45 -6.73
N PRO A 268 20.32 -13.04 -7.85
CA PRO A 268 20.45 -13.84 -9.06
C PRO A 268 21.08 -15.22 -8.81
N LEU A 269 20.73 -16.19 -9.65
CA LEU A 269 21.05 -17.62 -9.46
C LEU A 269 22.54 -17.94 -9.64
N ASN A 270 23.17 -17.31 -10.62
CA ASN A 270 24.57 -17.48 -11.02
C ASN A 270 25.57 -17.19 -9.88
N PHE A 271 25.17 -16.41 -8.87
CA PHE A 271 25.99 -16.19 -7.70
C PHE A 271 25.96 -17.42 -6.77
N LYS A 272 27.05 -18.18 -6.73
CA LYS A 272 27.26 -19.23 -5.72
C LYS A 272 27.11 -18.61 -4.32
N ARG A 273 26.39 -19.30 -3.41
CA ARG A 273 26.11 -18.81 -2.04
C ARG A 273 27.39 -18.33 -1.35
N SER A 274 28.46 -19.12 -1.45
CA SER A 274 29.80 -18.82 -0.94
C SER A 274 30.31 -17.43 -1.30
N ASN A 275 30.02 -16.94 -2.52
CA ASN A 275 30.56 -15.69 -3.04
C ASN A 275 29.79 -14.50 -2.47
N VAL A 276 28.47 -14.63 -2.36
CA VAL A 276 27.58 -13.64 -1.71
C VAL A 276 27.84 -13.60 -0.20
N GLU A 277 28.01 -14.78 0.41
CA GLU A 277 28.29 -14.94 1.84
C GLU A 277 29.68 -14.39 2.20
N ALA A 278 30.71 -14.61 1.37
CA ALA A 278 32.03 -13.99 1.53
C ALA A 278 31.97 -12.45 1.41
N LEU A 279 31.28 -11.92 0.39
CA LEU A 279 31.11 -10.49 0.17
C LEU A 279 30.45 -9.78 1.37
N PHE A 280 29.52 -10.47 2.04
CA PHE A 280 28.84 -9.94 3.22
C PHE A 280 29.61 -10.19 4.53
N SER A 281 30.50 -11.20 4.58
CA SER A 281 31.33 -11.50 5.76
C SER A 281 32.38 -10.45 6.09
N GLU A 282 32.64 -9.51 5.19
CA GLU A 282 33.48 -8.33 5.44
C GLU A 282 32.81 -7.28 6.36
N ALA A 283 31.50 -7.41 6.64
CA ALA A 283 30.80 -6.51 7.54
C ALA A 283 31.06 -6.87 9.02
N PRO A 284 31.41 -5.91 9.90
CA PRO A 284 31.58 -6.17 11.33
C PRO A 284 30.36 -6.84 11.97
N GLY A 285 30.62 -7.82 12.84
CA GLY A 285 29.58 -8.59 13.54
C GLY A 285 28.69 -9.46 12.65
N PHE A 286 29.03 -9.66 11.38
CA PHE A 286 28.36 -10.62 10.50
C PHE A 286 28.46 -12.04 11.08
N LYS A 287 27.35 -12.76 11.12
CA LYS A 287 27.30 -14.19 11.50
C LYS A 287 27.13 -15.11 10.29
N TYR A 288 26.18 -14.83 9.40
CA TYR A 288 25.94 -15.66 8.22
C TYR A 288 25.01 -15.01 7.19
N PHE A 289 24.92 -15.65 6.02
CA PHE A 289 23.91 -15.34 5.01
C PHE A 289 22.86 -16.47 4.87
N GLU A 290 21.59 -16.13 5.08
CA GLU A 290 20.45 -16.96 4.69
C GLU A 290 19.99 -16.56 3.28
N ILE A 291 19.65 -17.56 2.46
CA ILE A 291 19.11 -17.36 1.12
C ILE A 291 18.00 -18.39 0.86
N SER A 292 16.91 -17.95 0.22
CA SER A 292 15.79 -18.80 -0.17
C SER A 292 16.16 -19.71 -1.33
N GLU A 293 15.41 -20.80 -1.48
CA GLU A 293 15.36 -21.55 -2.73
C GLU A 293 14.84 -20.65 -3.88
N PRO A 294 15.14 -20.99 -5.15
CA PRO A 294 14.64 -20.27 -6.33
C PRO A 294 13.10 -20.25 -6.41
N ASN A 295 12.49 -19.08 -6.64
CA ASN A 295 11.02 -18.95 -6.67
C ASN A 295 10.48 -18.69 -8.09
N PRO A 296 9.70 -19.62 -8.69
CA PRO A 296 9.05 -19.43 -10.01
C PRO A 296 8.29 -18.10 -10.16
N MET A 297 7.64 -17.63 -9.10
CA MET A 297 6.85 -16.39 -9.09
C MET A 297 7.70 -15.11 -9.03
N ARG A 298 9.04 -15.21 -9.10
CA ARG A 298 10.00 -14.10 -9.05
C ARG A 298 11.10 -14.21 -10.12
N ASN A 299 10.79 -14.81 -11.27
CA ASN A 299 11.77 -15.19 -12.30
C ASN A 299 12.94 -16.02 -11.73
N PHE A 300 12.64 -16.87 -10.74
CA PHE A 300 13.59 -17.66 -9.97
C PHE A 300 14.63 -16.89 -9.14
N ASN A 301 14.57 -15.56 -9.08
CA ASN A 301 15.38 -14.80 -8.15
C ASN A 301 15.12 -15.26 -6.71
N ARG A 302 16.21 -15.47 -5.98
CA ARG A 302 16.19 -15.81 -4.57
C ARG A 302 16.05 -14.54 -3.72
N ILE A 303 15.61 -14.66 -2.48
CA ILE A 303 15.69 -13.58 -1.48
C ILE A 303 16.59 -14.02 -0.34
N GLY A 304 17.12 -13.09 0.43
CA GLY A 304 18.03 -13.46 1.52
C GLY A 304 17.96 -12.55 2.73
N TRP A 305 18.64 -12.96 3.79
CA TRP A 305 18.78 -12.21 5.04
C TRP A 305 20.24 -12.30 5.47
N ILE A 306 20.88 -11.13 5.58
CA ILE A 306 22.24 -10.98 6.09
C ILE A 306 22.11 -10.85 7.61
N VAL A 307 22.70 -11.76 8.39
CA VAL A 307 22.43 -11.89 9.82
C VAL A 307 23.65 -11.57 10.65
N PHE A 308 23.43 -10.86 11.76
CA PHE A 308 24.45 -10.27 12.62
C PHE A 308 24.39 -10.80 14.06
N GLU A 309 25.48 -10.62 14.79
CA GLU A 309 25.62 -10.91 16.21
C GLU A 309 24.69 -10.05 17.07
N ASP A 310 24.64 -8.75 16.78
CA ASP A 310 23.98 -7.73 17.59
C ASP A 310 23.35 -6.63 16.72
N GLU A 311 22.55 -5.75 17.36
CA GLU A 311 21.80 -4.70 16.66
C GLU A 311 22.70 -3.56 16.13
N GLU A 312 23.81 -3.27 16.80
CA GLU A 312 24.73 -2.19 16.46
C GLU A 312 25.57 -2.57 15.23
N SER A 313 26.14 -3.78 15.23
CA SER A 313 26.76 -4.40 14.04
C SER A 313 25.81 -4.42 12.84
N CYS A 314 24.55 -4.83 13.04
CA CYS A 314 23.53 -4.83 11.98
C CYS A 314 23.29 -3.43 11.40
N LYS A 315 23.10 -2.42 12.26
CA LYS A 315 22.93 -1.01 11.86
C LYS A 315 24.14 -0.48 11.09
N ASN A 316 25.35 -0.78 11.59
CA ASN A 316 26.63 -0.31 11.03
C ASN A 316 26.98 -1.01 9.70
N ALA A 317 26.48 -2.22 9.46
CA ALA A 317 26.72 -2.95 8.22
C ALA A 317 25.92 -2.42 7.01
N ILE A 318 24.73 -1.84 7.22
CA ILE A 318 23.88 -1.32 6.12
C ILE A 318 24.63 -0.37 5.15
N PRO A 319 25.35 0.68 5.59
CA PRO A 319 26.09 1.54 4.66
C PRO A 319 27.25 0.84 3.95
N LEU A 320 27.94 -0.09 4.61
CA LEU A 320 29.06 -0.85 4.02
C LEU A 320 28.58 -1.79 2.91
N LEU A 321 27.50 -2.54 3.17
CA LEU A 321 26.94 -3.51 2.25
C LEU A 321 26.31 -2.87 1.01
N ASN A 322 25.77 -1.66 1.12
CA ASN A 322 25.29 -0.87 -0.03
C ASN A 322 26.41 -0.53 -1.04
N GLN A 323 27.68 -0.54 -0.62
CA GLN A 323 28.83 -0.26 -1.48
C GLN A 323 29.41 -1.54 -2.13
N LYS A 324 29.08 -2.73 -1.61
CA LYS A 324 29.59 -4.01 -2.12
C LYS A 324 28.92 -4.42 -3.44
N ARG A 325 29.69 -5.07 -4.31
CA ARG A 325 29.28 -5.56 -5.63
C ARG A 325 29.83 -6.97 -5.86
N LEU A 326 29.14 -7.77 -6.66
CA LEU A 326 29.65 -9.05 -7.17
C LEU A 326 29.32 -9.12 -8.65
N ASP A 327 30.34 -9.23 -9.51
CA ASP A 327 30.22 -9.18 -10.97
C ASP A 327 29.32 -8.02 -11.45
N ASP A 328 29.68 -6.80 -10.99
CA ASP A 328 28.96 -5.52 -11.13
C ASP A 328 27.52 -5.45 -10.56
N PHE A 329 26.94 -6.56 -10.09
CA PHE A 329 25.61 -6.58 -9.51
C PHE A 329 25.55 -5.86 -8.15
N THR A 330 24.56 -4.99 -8.01
CA THR A 330 24.20 -4.32 -6.75
C THR A 330 23.13 -5.13 -6.04
N PHE A 331 23.41 -5.64 -4.84
CA PHE A 331 22.40 -6.34 -4.05
C PHE A 331 21.33 -5.35 -3.53
N PRO A 332 20.04 -5.51 -3.91
CA PRO A 332 18.98 -4.60 -3.50
C PRO A 332 18.57 -4.88 -2.06
N ILE A 333 19.36 -4.38 -1.11
CA ILE A 333 19.12 -4.54 0.32
C ILE A 333 18.08 -3.54 0.85
N ALA A 334 17.33 -3.94 1.87
CA ALA A 334 16.34 -3.13 2.57
C ALA A 334 16.67 -3.09 4.06
N PRO A 335 16.59 -1.92 4.72
CA PRO A 335 16.83 -1.79 6.16
C PRO A 335 15.67 -2.41 6.95
N SER A 336 15.75 -3.72 7.19
CA SER A 336 14.80 -4.49 8.00
C SER A 336 15.28 -4.61 9.44
N ILE A 337 15.42 -3.48 10.14
CA ILE A 337 15.72 -3.46 11.60
C ILE A 337 14.47 -3.94 12.35
N ILE A 338 14.24 -5.24 12.27
CA ILE A 338 13.12 -5.97 12.83
C ILE A 338 13.72 -7.19 13.50
N SER A 339 13.54 -7.32 14.81
CA SER A 339 13.59 -8.63 15.46
C SER A 339 12.42 -9.43 14.88
N VAL A 340 12.71 -10.22 13.84
CA VAL A 340 11.73 -11.15 13.26
C VAL A 340 11.85 -12.42 14.09
N PRO A 341 10.82 -12.82 14.87
CA PRO A 341 10.89 -14.07 15.60
C PRO A 341 11.13 -15.21 14.61
N LYS A 342 12.14 -16.05 14.86
CA LYS A 342 12.29 -17.28 14.06
C LYS A 342 11.08 -18.19 14.23
N HIS A 343 10.44 -18.10 15.40
CA HIS A 343 9.17 -18.67 15.80
C HIS A 343 8.01 -18.09 14.98
N ARG A 344 7.61 -18.79 13.92
CA ARG A 344 6.37 -18.50 13.19
C ARG A 344 5.21 -19.27 13.80
N PHE A 345 4.10 -18.59 14.09
CA PHE A 345 2.93 -19.24 14.68
C PHE A 345 2.02 -19.81 13.59
N VAL A 346 1.59 -21.06 13.78
CA VAL A 346 0.68 -21.75 12.88
C VAL A 346 -0.79 -21.50 13.26
N PRO A 347 -1.77 -21.69 12.36
CA PRO A 347 -3.18 -21.42 12.65
C PRO A 347 -3.71 -22.18 13.87
N PHE A 348 -4.61 -21.56 14.63
CA PHE A 348 -5.21 -22.13 15.86
C PHE A 348 -5.89 -23.48 15.64
N GLN A 349 -6.38 -23.75 14.43
CA GLN A 349 -6.97 -25.02 13.99
C GLN A 349 -6.03 -26.24 14.16
N LEU A 350 -4.72 -26.04 14.36
CA LEU A 350 -3.75 -27.11 14.68
C LEU A 350 -3.73 -27.50 16.17
N GLY A 351 -4.54 -26.85 17.01
CA GLY A 351 -4.70 -27.16 18.43
C GLY A 351 -5.93 -28.03 18.76
N CYS A 352 -6.79 -28.38 17.80
CA CYS A 352 -7.97 -29.21 18.06
C CYS A 352 -7.63 -30.70 18.16
N LEU A 353 -8.39 -31.45 18.97
CA LEU A 353 -8.13 -32.86 19.31
C LEU A 353 -7.91 -33.76 18.08
N GLU A 354 -8.79 -33.69 17.09
CA GLU A 354 -8.71 -34.48 15.85
C GLU A 354 -7.41 -34.19 15.05
N ARG A 355 -7.01 -32.91 14.97
CA ARG A 355 -5.80 -32.52 14.24
C ARG A 355 -4.54 -32.90 15.03
N LEU A 356 -4.55 -32.75 16.36
CA LEU A 356 -3.46 -33.21 17.23
C LEU A 356 -3.19 -34.72 17.07
N GLN A 357 -4.25 -35.54 17.06
CA GLN A 357 -4.14 -36.99 16.82
C GLN A 357 -3.60 -37.30 15.42
N LYS A 358 -4.07 -36.61 14.38
CA LYS A 358 -3.60 -36.75 13.00
C LYS A 358 -2.12 -36.36 12.85
N ASP A 359 -1.70 -35.23 13.42
CA ASP A 359 -0.32 -34.77 13.38
C ASP A 359 0.62 -35.71 14.16
N LEU A 360 0.20 -36.23 15.31
CA LEU A 360 0.96 -37.22 16.06
C LEU A 360 1.21 -38.50 15.25
N ALA A 361 0.19 -38.99 14.54
CA ALA A 361 0.33 -40.15 13.65
C ALA A 361 1.27 -39.86 12.46
N GLN A 362 1.07 -38.73 11.77
CA GLN A 362 1.89 -38.32 10.63
C GLN A 362 3.37 -38.12 11.01
N ILE A 363 3.65 -37.48 12.15
CA ILE A 363 5.00 -37.28 12.67
C ILE A 363 5.66 -38.62 13.00
N LYS A 364 4.93 -39.56 13.63
CA LYS A 364 5.47 -40.89 13.95
C LYS A 364 5.85 -41.69 12.70
N THR A 365 4.99 -41.70 11.68
CA THR A 365 5.30 -42.37 10.41
C THR A 365 6.46 -41.70 9.66
N LEU A 366 6.52 -40.36 9.65
CA LEU A 366 7.64 -39.62 9.07
C LEU A 366 8.96 -39.87 9.80
N GLY A 367 8.96 -39.92 11.14
CA GLY A 367 10.14 -40.20 11.94
C GLY A 367 10.76 -41.55 11.60
N ARG A 368 9.96 -42.63 11.58
CA ARG A 368 10.42 -43.97 11.18
C ARG A 368 10.97 -44.00 9.75
N PHE A 369 10.30 -43.34 8.80
CA PHE A 369 10.81 -43.22 7.42
C PHE A 369 12.18 -42.51 7.37
N LEU A 370 12.35 -41.41 8.11
CA LEU A 370 13.60 -40.65 8.14
C LEU A 370 14.71 -41.41 8.89
N ASP A 371 14.37 -42.21 9.91
CA ASP A 371 15.28 -43.13 10.60
C ASP A 371 15.77 -44.24 9.66
N GLU A 372 14.89 -44.83 8.85
CA GLU A 372 15.24 -45.79 7.79
C GLU A 372 16.12 -45.13 6.71
N GLU A 373 15.70 -43.98 6.16
CA GLU A 373 16.44 -43.21 5.12
C GLU A 373 17.85 -42.79 5.60
N SER A 374 18.02 -42.57 6.90
CA SER A 374 19.29 -42.17 7.52
C SER A 374 20.11 -43.35 8.07
N GLY A 375 19.53 -44.56 8.13
CA GLY A 375 20.13 -45.74 8.73
C GLY A 375 20.36 -45.62 10.25
N LEU A 376 19.39 -45.07 10.98
CA LEU A 376 19.37 -44.96 12.46
C LEU A 376 18.65 -46.14 13.13
N GLY A 377 17.72 -46.79 12.44
CA GLY A 377 16.91 -47.90 12.98
C GLY A 377 15.48 -47.46 13.28
N ASP A 378 15.07 -47.57 14.55
CA ASP A 378 13.78 -47.07 15.07
C ASP A 378 14.10 -46.07 16.20
N GLY A 379 14.70 -44.94 15.83
CA GLY A 379 15.23 -43.95 16.77
C GLY A 379 14.11 -43.18 17.47
N ILE A 380 12.98 -42.99 16.79
CA ILE A 380 11.75 -42.45 17.37
C ILE A 380 11.20 -43.30 18.53
N LYS A 381 11.54 -44.60 18.62
CA LYS A 381 11.13 -45.43 19.76
C LYS A 381 11.73 -44.95 21.09
N ALA A 382 12.97 -44.45 21.11
CA ALA A 382 13.55 -43.88 22.34
C ALA A 382 12.75 -42.64 22.82
N VAL A 383 12.14 -41.92 21.88
CA VAL A 383 11.24 -40.79 22.13
C VAL A 383 9.89 -41.28 22.68
N GLU A 384 9.36 -42.40 22.15
CA GLU A 384 8.17 -43.08 22.69
C GLU A 384 8.42 -43.57 24.14
N ASP A 385 9.54 -44.24 24.39
CA ASP A 385 9.92 -44.79 25.69
C ASP A 385 10.13 -43.69 26.75
N ARG A 386 10.77 -42.55 26.41
CA ARG A 386 10.92 -41.42 27.35
C ARG A 386 9.61 -40.67 27.62
N LEU A 387 8.75 -40.49 26.61
CA LEU A 387 7.43 -39.86 26.80
C LEU A 387 6.52 -40.67 27.74
N ALA A 388 6.58 -42.01 27.67
CA ALA A 388 5.83 -42.88 28.58
C ALA A 388 6.20 -42.67 30.06
N ILE A 389 7.44 -42.24 30.35
CA ILE A 389 7.90 -41.86 31.69
C ILE A 389 7.43 -40.44 32.04
N ILE A 390 7.60 -39.47 31.14
CA ILE A 390 7.23 -38.05 31.39
C ILE A 390 5.74 -37.87 31.68
N LEU A 391 4.87 -38.60 30.98
CA LEU A 391 3.41 -38.50 31.13
C LEU A 391 2.86 -39.31 32.33
N ASN A 392 3.75 -39.97 33.09
CA ASN A 392 3.55 -40.68 34.37
C ASN A 392 2.09 -41.12 34.63
N ASN A 393 1.73 -42.27 34.07
CA ASN A 393 0.36 -42.73 33.85
C ASN A 393 -0.36 -43.29 35.11
N ASP A 394 -0.28 -42.54 36.22
CA ASP A 394 -0.79 -42.92 37.54
C ASP A 394 -2.24 -42.50 37.80
N ALA A 395 -2.85 -43.26 38.73
CA ALA A 395 -4.25 -43.31 39.14
C ALA A 395 -5.11 -42.03 39.04
N MET A 396 -6.35 -42.22 38.57
CA MET A 396 -7.43 -41.24 38.71
C MET A 396 -7.96 -41.20 40.15
N THR A 397 -8.40 -40.03 40.61
CA THR A 397 -9.32 -39.87 41.75
C THR A 397 -10.77 -39.98 41.26
N ASP A 398 -11.65 -40.61 42.04
CA ASP A 398 -13.00 -41.05 41.61
C ASP A 398 -14.06 -39.95 41.38
N GLU A 399 -13.66 -38.69 41.16
CA GLU A 399 -14.56 -37.62 40.69
C GLU A 399 -14.36 -37.39 39.18
N PHE A 400 -15.25 -38.00 38.39
CA PHE A 400 -15.21 -37.98 36.92
C PHE A 400 -15.79 -36.68 36.35
N ASP A 401 -14.98 -35.64 36.30
CA ASP A 401 -15.17 -34.50 35.40
C ASP A 401 -14.69 -34.89 33.98
N LEU A 402 -15.62 -34.83 33.01
CA LEU A 402 -15.35 -35.14 31.60
C LEU A 402 -14.54 -34.04 30.91
N ASP A 403 -14.78 -32.78 31.29
CA ASP A 403 -14.15 -31.62 30.66
C ASP A 403 -12.71 -31.46 31.17
N ALA A 404 -12.47 -31.70 32.47
CA ALA A 404 -11.12 -31.83 33.02
C ALA A 404 -10.33 -33.00 32.40
N LYS A 405 -11.00 -34.12 32.11
CA LYS A 405 -10.37 -35.26 31.41
C LYS A 405 -10.01 -34.91 29.97
N GLN A 406 -10.91 -34.28 29.22
CA GLN A 406 -10.67 -33.85 27.85
C GLN A 406 -9.57 -32.77 27.79
N SER A 407 -9.54 -31.85 28.76
CA SER A 407 -8.46 -30.87 28.96
C SER A 407 -7.10 -31.57 29.14
N LYS A 408 -6.99 -32.53 30.06
CA LYS A 408 -5.75 -33.30 30.28
C LYS A 408 -5.32 -34.05 29.00
N GLU A 409 -6.23 -34.75 28.34
CA GLU A 409 -5.92 -35.51 27.11
C GLU A 409 -5.41 -34.60 25.98
N ILE A 410 -6.02 -33.42 25.79
CA ILE A 410 -5.54 -32.41 24.83
C ILE A 410 -4.14 -31.92 25.22
N LYS A 411 -3.86 -31.67 26.51
CA LYS A 411 -2.54 -31.21 26.97
C LYS A 411 -1.46 -32.27 26.77
N ASP A 412 -1.73 -33.53 27.11
CA ASP A 412 -0.79 -34.64 26.92
C ASP A 412 -0.50 -34.90 25.43
N LEU A 413 -1.51 -34.73 24.56
CA LEU A 413 -1.36 -34.79 23.10
C LEU A 413 -0.57 -33.59 22.52
N LYS A 414 -0.81 -32.37 22.99
CA LYS A 414 0.00 -31.18 22.65
C LYS A 414 1.47 -31.47 22.97
N LYS A 415 1.78 -31.77 24.23
CA LYS A 415 3.13 -32.06 24.72
C LYS A 415 3.82 -33.18 23.94
N SER A 416 3.10 -34.29 23.69
CA SER A 416 3.60 -35.39 22.87
C SER A 416 4.08 -34.91 21.49
N VAL A 417 3.25 -34.18 20.74
CA VAL A 417 3.59 -33.71 19.39
C VAL A 417 4.76 -32.71 19.40
N ASP A 418 4.86 -31.84 20.39
CA ASP A 418 6.00 -30.91 20.49
C ASP A 418 7.31 -31.66 20.72
N PHE A 419 7.29 -32.69 21.56
CA PHE A 419 8.46 -33.52 21.87
C PHE A 419 8.96 -34.33 20.66
N TYR A 420 8.07 -34.97 19.87
CA TYR A 420 8.47 -35.56 18.57
C TYR A 420 8.92 -34.50 17.55
N THR A 421 8.37 -33.29 17.60
CA THR A 421 8.83 -32.18 16.75
C THR A 421 10.26 -31.76 17.11
N VAL A 422 10.64 -31.77 18.40
CA VAL A 422 12.03 -31.55 18.82
C VAL A 422 12.96 -32.66 18.28
N TYR A 423 12.52 -33.92 18.26
CA TYR A 423 13.27 -35.03 17.66
C TYR A 423 13.56 -34.82 16.17
N LEU A 424 12.52 -34.55 15.37
CA LEU A 424 12.65 -34.28 13.93
C LEU A 424 13.63 -33.12 13.64
N ARG A 425 13.63 -32.09 14.51
CA ARG A 425 14.51 -30.92 14.37
C ARG A 425 15.95 -31.19 14.79
N ARG A 426 16.19 -31.79 15.96
CA ARG A 426 17.53 -32.01 16.51
C ARG A 426 18.28 -33.15 15.80
N VAL A 427 17.58 -34.18 15.30
CA VAL A 427 18.20 -35.36 14.66
C VAL A 427 18.12 -35.30 13.13
N HIS A 428 16.93 -35.09 12.57
CA HIS A 428 16.75 -35.13 11.11
C HIS A 428 16.85 -33.77 10.41
N LEU A 429 16.99 -32.67 11.17
CA LEU A 429 17.05 -31.30 10.63
C LEU A 429 15.79 -30.95 9.82
N PHE A 430 14.64 -31.46 10.27
CA PHE A 430 13.34 -31.37 9.62
C PHE A 430 12.35 -30.51 10.41
N ASP A 431 11.72 -29.52 9.76
CA ASP A 431 10.65 -28.71 10.36
C ASP A 431 9.28 -29.17 9.84
N TYR A 432 8.52 -29.82 10.72
CA TYR A 432 7.26 -30.48 10.38
C TYR A 432 6.26 -29.57 9.66
N TYR A 433 5.86 -28.45 10.28
CA TYR A 433 4.80 -27.58 9.74
C TYR A 433 5.18 -26.82 8.46
N SER A 434 6.46 -26.82 8.06
CA SER A 434 6.88 -26.33 6.74
C SER A 434 7.19 -27.44 5.73
N GLY A 435 7.36 -28.68 6.19
CA GLY A 435 7.77 -29.83 5.38
C GLY A 435 9.22 -29.74 4.88
N CYS A 436 10.07 -28.92 5.51
CA CYS A 436 11.42 -28.62 5.05
C CYS A 436 12.48 -29.47 5.76
N GLU A 437 13.46 -29.97 5.00
CA GLU A 437 14.66 -30.66 5.49
C GLU A 437 15.92 -29.85 5.16
N ASN A 438 16.99 -29.98 5.95
CA ASN A 438 18.21 -29.17 5.80
C ASN A 438 19.49 -30.01 5.82
N SER A 439 20.51 -29.55 5.09
CA SER A 439 21.83 -30.20 4.91
C SER A 439 22.72 -30.20 6.16
N SER A 440 22.49 -29.28 7.09
CA SER A 440 23.30 -29.14 8.30
C SER A 440 22.54 -28.44 9.44
N PRO A 441 23.03 -28.54 10.69
CA PRO A 441 22.52 -27.77 11.82
C PRO A 441 22.53 -26.27 11.56
N GLU A 442 23.55 -25.76 10.86
CA GLU A 442 23.66 -24.34 10.51
C GLU A 442 22.60 -23.93 9.49
N ASP A 443 22.32 -24.76 8.47
CA ASP A 443 21.21 -24.52 7.53
C ASP A 443 19.84 -24.61 8.22
N PHE A 444 19.66 -25.55 9.15
CA PHE A 444 18.43 -25.63 9.94
C PHE A 444 18.24 -24.39 10.82
N LEU A 445 19.26 -23.99 11.58
CA LEU A 445 19.26 -22.79 12.43
C LEU A 445 19.06 -21.50 11.63
N ARG A 446 19.42 -21.47 10.34
CA ARG A 446 19.19 -20.33 9.45
C ARG A 446 17.70 -20.13 9.16
N ARG A 447 16.92 -21.18 8.91
CA ARG A 447 15.48 -21.05 8.55
C ARG A 447 14.57 -20.65 9.72
N HIS A 448 13.38 -20.15 9.40
CA HIS A 448 12.27 -20.01 10.35
C HIS A 448 11.77 -21.37 10.84
N VAL A 449 11.34 -21.42 12.10
CA VAL A 449 10.87 -22.63 12.79
C VAL A 449 9.44 -22.39 13.29
N HIS A 450 8.53 -23.35 13.09
CA HIS A 450 7.09 -23.13 13.30
C HIS A 450 6.58 -23.69 14.64
N PHE A 451 5.73 -22.95 15.36
CA PHE A 451 5.23 -23.34 16.69
C PHE A 451 3.72 -23.13 16.82
N ARG A 452 3.06 -23.95 17.63
CA ARG A 452 1.62 -23.87 17.90
C ARG A 452 1.35 -22.91 19.06
N THR A 453 1.07 -21.64 18.77
CA THR A 453 0.45 -20.72 19.75
C THR A 453 -0.53 -19.78 19.04
N ARG A 454 -1.38 -19.09 19.80
CA ARG A 454 -2.54 -18.28 19.37
C ARG A 454 -2.23 -17.21 18.31
N ALA A 455 -2.34 -17.58 17.02
CA ALA A 455 -2.47 -16.62 15.93
C ALA A 455 -3.92 -16.07 15.87
N LYS A 456 -4.08 -14.75 15.71
CA LYS A 456 -5.40 -14.12 15.56
C LYS A 456 -5.93 -14.33 14.14
N THR A 457 -6.73 -15.39 13.95
CA THR A 457 -7.66 -15.65 12.82
C THR A 457 -7.09 -15.51 11.41
N ASP A 458 -7.13 -16.57 10.58
CA ASP A 458 -6.81 -16.41 9.16
C ASP A 458 -7.70 -17.24 8.21
N HIS A 459 -8.09 -16.62 7.10
CA HIS A 459 -9.05 -17.15 6.09
C HIS A 459 -8.39 -18.14 5.11
N PHE A 460 -7.20 -18.64 5.46
CA PHE A 460 -6.32 -19.49 4.66
C PHE A 460 -5.96 -20.83 5.34
N ALA A 461 -6.50 -21.11 6.54
CA ALA A 461 -6.13 -22.29 7.33
C ALA A 461 -6.26 -23.61 6.54
N ASP A 462 -7.37 -23.84 5.85
CA ASP A 462 -7.61 -25.09 5.12
C ASP A 462 -6.58 -25.30 3.98
N LYS A 463 -6.26 -24.22 3.26
CA LYS A 463 -5.24 -24.20 2.19
C LYS A 463 -3.80 -24.29 2.72
N PHE A 464 -3.59 -24.08 4.02
CA PHE A 464 -2.34 -24.37 4.70
C PHE A 464 -2.29 -25.86 5.09
N LEU A 465 -3.36 -26.39 5.70
CA LEU A 465 -3.49 -27.78 6.12
C LEU A 465 -3.40 -28.76 4.95
N GLU A 466 -4.10 -28.49 3.85
CA GLU A 466 -4.04 -29.24 2.58
C GLU A 466 -2.60 -29.37 2.08
N LYS A 467 -1.85 -28.25 2.06
CA LYS A 467 -0.46 -28.21 1.59
C LYS A 467 0.53 -28.86 2.57
N LEU A 468 0.26 -28.77 3.86
CA LEU A 468 1.03 -29.47 4.89
C LEU A 468 0.86 -30.98 4.73
N ASP A 469 -0.38 -31.46 4.71
CA ASP A 469 -0.70 -32.88 4.53
C ASP A 469 -0.10 -33.41 3.21
N MET A 470 -0.26 -32.68 2.10
CA MET A 470 0.33 -33.04 0.80
C MET A 470 1.87 -33.16 0.87
N LYS A 471 2.56 -32.20 1.51
CA LYS A 471 4.03 -32.23 1.69
C LYS A 471 4.49 -33.41 2.55
N ILE A 472 3.77 -33.72 3.61
CA ILE A 472 4.12 -34.81 4.52
C ILE A 472 3.85 -36.17 3.85
N GLN A 473 2.76 -36.31 3.09
CA GLN A 473 2.53 -37.50 2.25
C GLN A 473 3.57 -37.66 1.12
N LEU A 474 3.99 -36.56 0.48
CA LEU A 474 5.10 -36.51 -0.49
C LEU A 474 6.42 -37.08 0.04
N ARG A 475 6.64 -37.02 1.37
CA ARG A 475 7.78 -37.60 2.06
C ARG A 475 7.56 -39.04 2.54
N ILE A 476 6.40 -39.35 3.11
CA ILE A 476 6.11 -40.66 3.72
C ILE A 476 5.91 -41.77 2.68
N ASN A 477 5.15 -41.49 1.61
CA ASN A 477 4.61 -42.56 0.76
C ASN A 477 5.41 -42.79 -0.54
N LYS A 478 5.38 -44.06 -0.97
CA LYS A 478 6.09 -44.59 -2.16
C LYS A 478 5.35 -44.20 -3.47
N PRO A 479 5.91 -44.53 -4.65
CA PRO A 479 6.04 -43.57 -5.76
C PRO A 479 4.70 -42.98 -6.21
N PHE A 480 4.75 -41.69 -6.54
CA PHE A 480 3.70 -41.06 -7.34
C PHE A 480 3.60 -41.79 -8.69
N ASP A 481 2.37 -41.94 -9.17
CA ASP A 481 2.13 -42.50 -10.49
C ASP A 481 2.62 -41.57 -11.62
N GLY A 482 2.56 -42.08 -12.85
CA GLY A 482 2.98 -41.32 -14.03
C GLY A 482 2.13 -40.08 -14.30
N GLU A 483 0.90 -39.99 -13.79
CA GLU A 483 0.06 -38.81 -13.99
C GLU A 483 0.40 -37.69 -13.00
N ASP A 484 0.56 -38.00 -11.71
CA ASP A 484 0.83 -36.98 -10.69
C ASP A 484 2.20 -36.31 -10.88
N VAL A 485 3.22 -37.07 -11.31
CA VAL A 485 4.52 -36.49 -11.69
C VAL A 485 4.37 -35.54 -12.89
N VAL A 486 3.50 -35.86 -13.86
CA VAL A 486 3.21 -34.99 -15.00
C VAL A 486 2.37 -33.76 -14.61
N LYS A 487 1.44 -33.88 -13.65
CA LYS A 487 0.69 -32.73 -13.07
C LYS A 487 1.62 -31.73 -12.38
N MET A 488 2.78 -32.17 -11.87
CA MET A 488 3.84 -31.30 -11.33
C MET A 488 4.85 -30.80 -12.38
N GLY A 489 4.62 -31.09 -13.67
CA GLY A 489 5.48 -30.67 -14.79
C GLY A 489 6.63 -31.62 -15.14
N GLY A 490 6.67 -32.82 -14.56
CA GLY A 490 7.60 -33.90 -14.92
C GLY A 490 7.29 -34.53 -16.30
N ARG A 491 8.10 -35.54 -16.67
CA ARG A 491 7.97 -36.30 -17.94
C ARG A 491 7.55 -37.74 -17.69
N ASN A 492 6.61 -38.23 -18.51
CA ASN A 492 6.36 -39.66 -18.66
C ASN A 492 7.48 -40.30 -19.52
N PHE A 493 8.05 -41.42 -19.06
CA PHE A 493 9.10 -42.12 -19.78
C PHE A 493 8.62 -42.70 -21.12
N GLU A 494 7.42 -43.28 -21.17
CA GLU A 494 6.90 -44.00 -22.34
C GLU A 494 6.63 -43.04 -23.50
N GLU A 495 6.08 -41.86 -23.20
CA GLU A 495 5.87 -40.79 -24.19
C GLU A 495 7.18 -40.25 -24.77
N GLU A 496 8.17 -39.94 -23.93
CA GLU A 496 9.45 -39.41 -24.40
C GLU A 496 10.23 -40.50 -25.17
N ALA A 497 10.11 -41.77 -24.78
CA ALA A 497 10.64 -42.92 -25.52
C ALA A 497 9.84 -43.27 -26.80
N GLU A 498 8.70 -42.62 -27.05
CA GLU A 498 8.02 -42.58 -28.35
C GLU A 498 8.59 -41.45 -29.21
N LYS A 499 8.64 -40.22 -28.65
CA LYS A 499 9.20 -39.04 -29.31
C LYS A 499 10.65 -39.27 -29.77
N GLU A 500 11.47 -39.95 -28.97
CA GLU A 500 12.86 -40.26 -29.35
C GLU A 500 12.99 -41.42 -30.35
N ALA A 501 12.02 -42.34 -30.40
CA ALA A 501 11.95 -43.30 -31.50
C ALA A 501 11.63 -42.60 -32.84
N ASP A 502 10.74 -41.60 -32.79
CA ASP A 502 10.27 -40.84 -33.96
C ASP A 502 11.29 -39.80 -34.47
N ASN A 503 12.00 -39.12 -33.56
CA ASN A 503 13.13 -38.21 -33.86
C ASN A 503 14.26 -38.86 -34.68
N ASN A 504 14.31 -40.20 -34.67
CA ASN A 504 15.30 -41.03 -35.34
C ASN A 504 14.80 -41.66 -36.66
N ILE A 505 13.70 -41.16 -37.22
CA ILE A 505 13.15 -41.56 -38.51
C ILE A 505 13.41 -40.50 -39.58
N ILE A 506 13.87 -40.92 -40.75
CA ILE A 506 13.99 -40.08 -41.96
C ILE A 506 13.08 -40.67 -43.04
N LYS A 507 12.13 -39.90 -43.57
CA LYS A 507 11.28 -40.31 -44.70
C LYS A 507 11.96 -39.93 -46.03
N GLU A 508 12.34 -40.91 -46.84
CA GLU A 508 12.99 -40.68 -48.14
C GLU A 508 12.02 -40.73 -49.32
N SER A 509 10.91 -41.47 -49.17
CA SER A 509 9.79 -41.52 -50.12
C SER A 509 8.57 -42.11 -49.40
N GLU A 510 7.41 -42.13 -50.06
CA GLU A 510 6.15 -42.61 -49.45
C GLU A 510 6.24 -44.05 -48.87
N ALA A 511 7.11 -44.90 -49.43
CA ALA A 511 7.30 -46.29 -49.01
C ALA A 511 8.74 -46.61 -48.54
N LYS A 512 9.57 -45.59 -48.22
CA LYS A 512 10.94 -45.80 -47.70
C LYS A 512 11.26 -44.85 -46.55
N PHE A 513 11.61 -45.45 -45.42
CA PHE A 513 11.99 -44.77 -44.18
C PHE A 513 13.37 -45.29 -43.75
N ARG A 514 14.22 -44.42 -43.19
CA ARG A 514 15.58 -44.75 -42.75
C ARG A 514 15.73 -44.46 -41.26
N CYS A 515 16.44 -45.34 -40.55
CA CYS A 515 16.91 -45.07 -39.20
C CYS A 515 18.07 -44.05 -39.26
N LYS A 516 17.93 -42.91 -38.57
CA LYS A 516 18.91 -41.83 -38.46
C LYS A 516 20.23 -42.29 -37.82
N VAL A 517 20.16 -43.23 -36.87
CA VAL A 517 21.30 -43.73 -36.09
C VAL A 517 22.20 -44.66 -36.91
N CYS A 518 21.62 -45.65 -37.58
CA CYS A 518 22.36 -46.73 -38.26
C CYS A 518 22.22 -46.73 -39.80
N GLN A 519 21.53 -45.74 -40.37
CA GLN A 519 21.31 -45.53 -41.80
C GLN A 519 20.57 -46.68 -42.53
N LYS A 520 20.00 -47.63 -41.80
CA LYS A 520 19.26 -48.79 -42.35
C LYS A 520 17.87 -48.40 -42.85
N LEU A 521 17.44 -49.00 -43.97
CA LEU A 521 16.17 -48.74 -44.66
C LEU A 521 15.06 -49.74 -44.30
N PHE A 522 13.82 -49.23 -44.28
CA PHE A 522 12.58 -49.90 -43.89
C PHE A 522 11.41 -49.48 -44.78
N LYS A 523 10.37 -50.34 -44.86
CA LYS A 523 9.17 -50.15 -45.70
C LYS A 523 8.01 -49.40 -45.01
N GLY A 524 8.21 -48.90 -43.79
CA GLY A 524 7.20 -48.20 -43.01
C GLY A 524 7.75 -47.67 -41.70
N GLU A 525 7.14 -46.62 -41.18
CA GLU A 525 7.57 -45.87 -40.00
C GLU A 525 7.70 -46.74 -38.74
N GLU A 526 6.67 -47.55 -38.44
CA GLU A 526 6.63 -48.50 -37.32
C GLU A 526 7.81 -49.49 -37.27
N PHE A 527 8.31 -49.90 -38.43
CA PHE A 527 9.47 -50.78 -38.50
C PHE A 527 10.76 -50.05 -38.11
N VAL A 528 10.83 -48.72 -38.27
CA VAL A 528 11.92 -47.89 -37.74
C VAL A 528 11.76 -47.70 -36.23
N LYS A 529 10.57 -47.33 -35.73
CA LYS A 529 10.30 -47.19 -34.27
C LYS A 529 10.70 -48.45 -33.51
N LYS A 530 10.21 -49.61 -33.97
CA LYS A 530 10.52 -50.92 -33.39
C LYS A 530 11.99 -51.32 -33.55
N HIS A 531 12.67 -50.88 -34.62
CA HIS A 531 14.10 -51.12 -34.78
C HIS A 531 14.94 -50.27 -33.81
N VAL A 532 14.64 -48.98 -33.66
CA VAL A 532 15.36 -48.07 -32.77
C VAL A 532 15.24 -48.56 -31.32
N ARG A 533 14.01 -48.79 -30.84
CA ARG A 533 13.73 -49.34 -29.49
C ARG A 533 14.44 -50.69 -29.24
N ALA A 534 14.59 -51.56 -30.24
CA ALA A 534 15.17 -52.90 -30.08
C ALA A 534 16.67 -53.06 -30.44
N LYS A 535 17.33 -52.01 -30.95
CA LYS A 535 18.76 -52.06 -31.38
C LYS A 535 19.61 -50.84 -31.03
N HIS A 536 19.02 -49.77 -30.51
CA HIS A 536 19.75 -48.57 -30.06
C HIS A 536 19.41 -48.25 -28.59
N GLN A 537 19.43 -49.29 -27.74
CA GLN A 537 18.98 -49.23 -26.35
C GLN A 537 19.71 -48.16 -25.52
N ASN A 538 20.99 -47.91 -25.79
CA ASN A 538 21.81 -46.87 -25.17
C ASN A 538 21.18 -45.46 -25.23
N LEU A 539 20.37 -45.16 -26.25
CA LEU A 539 19.64 -43.88 -26.36
C LEU A 539 18.53 -43.78 -25.30
N PHE A 540 17.88 -44.91 -25.01
CA PHE A 540 16.82 -45.00 -24.00
C PHE A 540 17.39 -45.10 -22.59
N ASP A 541 18.59 -45.66 -22.42
CA ASP A 541 19.29 -45.70 -21.13
C ASP A 541 19.67 -44.27 -20.68
N ASP A 542 20.25 -43.44 -21.58
CA ASP A 542 20.53 -42.02 -21.31
C ASP A 542 19.23 -41.20 -21.10
N LEU A 543 18.21 -41.41 -21.94
CA LEU A 543 16.90 -40.78 -21.78
C LEU A 543 16.25 -41.14 -20.43
N THR A 544 16.42 -42.38 -19.95
CA THR A 544 15.95 -42.82 -18.62
C THR A 544 16.59 -41.98 -17.51
N LEU A 545 17.92 -41.80 -17.56
CA LEU A 545 18.66 -41.01 -16.58
C LEU A 545 18.27 -39.53 -16.64
N GLN A 546 18.14 -38.94 -17.83
CA GLN A 546 17.69 -37.56 -18.01
C GLN A 546 16.26 -37.34 -17.47
N ILE A 547 15.34 -38.29 -17.66
CA ILE A 547 13.97 -38.21 -17.16
C ILE A 547 13.91 -38.42 -15.64
N GLN A 548 14.72 -39.33 -15.08
CA GLN A 548 14.83 -39.50 -13.63
C GLN A 548 15.40 -38.25 -12.96
N PHE A 549 16.44 -37.63 -13.53
CA PHE A 549 17.02 -36.36 -13.07
C PHE A 549 16.00 -35.21 -13.14
N PHE A 550 15.25 -35.09 -14.23
CA PHE A 550 14.20 -34.08 -14.37
C PHE A 550 13.06 -34.27 -13.38
N ASN A 551 12.56 -35.51 -13.25
CA ASN A 551 11.43 -35.82 -12.36
C ASN A 551 11.81 -35.71 -10.88
N ALA A 552 13.07 -35.97 -10.51
CA ALA A 552 13.55 -35.77 -9.15
C ALA A 552 13.60 -34.27 -8.78
N PHE A 553 14.00 -33.39 -9.71
CA PHE A 553 13.88 -31.94 -9.53
C PHE A 553 12.41 -31.48 -9.48
N ALA A 554 11.56 -31.96 -10.40
CA ALA A 554 10.15 -31.56 -10.47
C ALA A 554 9.33 -31.99 -9.23
N ARG A 555 9.65 -33.14 -8.62
CA ARG A 555 8.94 -33.69 -7.45
C ARG A 555 9.13 -32.84 -6.18
N ASP A 556 10.35 -32.39 -5.90
CA ASP A 556 10.60 -31.43 -4.81
C ASP A 556 11.82 -30.55 -5.14
N PRO A 557 11.61 -29.36 -5.72
CA PRO A 557 12.68 -28.38 -5.98
C PRO A 557 13.47 -27.97 -4.73
N ASN A 558 13.01 -28.28 -3.52
CA ASN A 558 13.66 -27.90 -2.27
C ASN A 558 14.53 -29.03 -1.67
N LYS A 559 14.30 -30.31 -2.03
CA LYS A 559 15.02 -31.46 -1.44
C LYS A 559 16.48 -31.56 -1.94
N ILE A 560 17.37 -32.04 -1.07
CA ILE A 560 18.64 -32.67 -1.42
C ILE A 560 18.40 -34.19 -1.36
N LEU A 561 18.63 -34.92 -2.44
CA LEU A 561 18.15 -36.31 -2.58
C LEU A 561 18.90 -37.34 -1.70
N PRO A 562 18.25 -38.49 -1.47
CA PRO A 562 18.90 -39.78 -1.59
C PRO A 562 18.21 -40.72 -2.61
N PRO A 563 18.88 -41.78 -3.09
CA PRO A 563 18.48 -42.49 -4.31
C PRO A 563 18.04 -43.95 -4.11
N GLN A 564 17.63 -44.56 -5.23
CA GLN A 564 17.46 -46.00 -5.50
C GLN A 564 16.36 -46.77 -4.74
N ASN A 565 15.38 -47.22 -5.52
CA ASN A 565 14.82 -48.57 -5.39
C ASN A 565 14.86 -49.25 -6.77
N GLN A 566 16.04 -49.73 -7.18
CA GLN A 566 16.15 -50.69 -8.30
C GLN A 566 15.95 -52.10 -7.77
N GLN A 567 14.70 -52.58 -7.75
CA GLN A 567 14.42 -54.01 -7.83
C GLN A 567 13.34 -54.24 -8.89
N HIS A 568 13.69 -55.05 -9.89
CA HIS A 568 12.99 -55.25 -11.16
C HIS A 568 13.03 -54.00 -12.08
N GLN A 569 13.38 -54.06 -13.36
CA GLN A 569 13.74 -55.20 -14.24
C GLN A 569 15.16 -54.97 -14.86
N PRO A 570 15.72 -55.90 -15.65
CA PRO A 570 15.55 -55.78 -17.11
C PRO A 570 15.41 -57.18 -17.79
N PRO A 571 15.65 -57.42 -19.10
CA PRO A 571 14.53 -57.82 -19.97
C PRO A 571 14.73 -59.15 -20.72
N GLN A 572 13.67 -59.68 -21.35
CA GLN A 572 13.81 -60.66 -22.43
C GLN A 572 12.90 -60.32 -23.63
N LEU A 573 13.47 -60.44 -24.83
CA LEU A 573 12.82 -60.17 -26.11
C LEU A 573 12.04 -61.40 -26.61
N PRO A 574 10.92 -61.22 -27.33
CA PRO A 574 10.16 -62.33 -27.89
C PRO A 574 10.74 -62.83 -29.23
N LEU A 575 10.89 -64.14 -29.37
CA LEU A 575 10.88 -64.85 -30.65
C LEU A 575 10.31 -66.25 -30.44
N GLN A 576 9.43 -66.69 -31.35
CA GLN A 576 8.77 -67.99 -31.30
C GLN A 576 9.66 -69.06 -31.94
N PHE A 577 9.74 -70.27 -31.35
CA PHE A 577 9.56 -71.58 -32.01
C PHE A 577 9.85 -72.73 -31.01
N LEU A 578 9.12 -73.84 -31.15
CA LEU A 578 9.41 -75.16 -30.54
C LEU A 578 10.43 -75.93 -31.44
N PRO A 579 11.01 -77.11 -31.08
CA PRO A 579 10.72 -77.99 -29.92
C PRO A 579 11.95 -78.65 -29.21
N MET A 580 11.68 -79.47 -28.17
CA MET A 580 12.39 -80.70 -27.73
C MET A 580 13.91 -80.69 -27.39
N GLY A 581 14.27 -81.14 -26.17
CA GLY A 581 15.64 -81.60 -25.82
C GLY A 581 15.90 -81.76 -24.31
N MET A 582 16.01 -83.00 -23.80
CA MET A 582 16.11 -83.36 -22.37
C MET A 582 17.38 -82.86 -21.64
N GLY A 583 17.31 -82.61 -20.31
CA GLY A 583 18.51 -82.69 -19.44
C GLY A 583 18.54 -82.01 -18.04
N GLY A 584 17.72 -82.43 -17.06
CA GLY A 584 17.85 -82.07 -15.62
C GLY A 584 17.17 -80.75 -15.18
N MET A 585 16.10 -80.76 -14.36
CA MET A 585 15.97 -81.03 -12.91
C MET A 585 16.27 -79.81 -11.99
N PRO A 586 15.52 -79.58 -10.89
CA PRO A 586 14.18 -80.06 -10.52
C PRO A 586 13.19 -78.94 -10.09
N ALA A 587 11.90 -79.29 -9.94
CA ALA A 587 10.85 -78.47 -9.30
C ALA A 587 9.71 -79.39 -8.77
N PHE A 588 8.67 -78.80 -8.14
CA PHE A 588 7.46 -79.44 -7.54
C PHE A 588 7.64 -80.07 -6.14
N ASN A 589 6.69 -80.00 -5.18
CA ASN A 589 5.49 -79.13 -5.02
C ASN A 589 4.86 -79.23 -3.60
N ASN A 590 3.71 -78.56 -3.41
CA ASN A 590 2.61 -78.81 -2.44
C ASN A 590 2.73 -78.11 -1.06
N PHE A 591 1.65 -77.84 -0.30
CA PHE A 591 0.27 -78.37 -0.36
C PHE A 591 -0.88 -77.33 -0.31
N ASN A 592 -2.07 -77.78 -0.75
CA ASN A 592 -3.42 -77.18 -0.71
C ASN A 592 -4.15 -77.60 0.62
N PRO A 593 -5.48 -77.44 0.91
CA PRO A 593 -6.60 -76.74 0.22
C PRO A 593 -7.67 -76.00 1.11
N GLY A 594 -8.63 -75.28 0.49
CA GLY A 594 -10.09 -75.50 0.75
C GLY A 594 -11.02 -74.40 1.36
N HIS A 595 -12.15 -74.14 0.68
CA HIS A 595 -13.46 -73.57 1.15
C HIS A 595 -13.53 -72.13 1.76
N GLY A 596 -14.67 -71.39 1.80
CA GLY A 596 -15.93 -71.49 1.02
C GLY A 596 -17.21 -70.82 1.64
N ARG A 597 -17.79 -69.78 0.97
CA ARG A 597 -19.11 -69.08 1.21
C ARG A 597 -19.23 -68.18 2.48
N GLY A 598 -20.06 -67.11 2.53
CA GLY A 598 -20.92 -66.42 1.53
C GLY A 598 -21.89 -65.37 2.16
N ASN A 599 -22.72 -64.69 1.33
CA ASN A 599 -23.97 -63.91 1.65
C ASN A 599 -23.85 -62.53 2.39
N ASP A 600 -24.74 -61.51 2.24
CA ASP A 600 -25.74 -61.13 1.18
C ASP A 600 -26.36 -59.70 1.40
N PHE A 601 -26.99 -59.09 0.35
CA PHE A 601 -27.90 -57.89 0.32
C PHE A 601 -27.46 -56.53 0.97
N GLY A 602 -28.05 -55.34 0.68
CA GLY A 602 -28.93 -54.89 -0.43
C GLY A 602 -29.75 -53.57 -0.18
N ARG A 603 -29.93 -52.73 -1.23
CA ARG A 603 -30.91 -51.62 -1.45
C ARG A 603 -30.88 -50.29 -0.62
N GLY A 604 -31.02 -49.16 -1.37
CA GLY A 604 -31.71 -47.90 -0.97
C GLY A 604 -30.89 -46.84 -0.20
N GLY A 605 -31.20 -45.53 -0.22
CA GLY A 605 -32.13 -44.76 -1.08
C GLY A 605 -32.76 -43.53 -0.40
N HIS A 606 -32.78 -42.34 -1.06
CA HIS A 606 -33.40 -41.07 -0.59
C HIS A 606 -32.72 -40.43 0.67
N HIS A 607 -32.93 -39.17 1.10
CA HIS A 607 -33.52 -37.92 0.57
C HIS A 607 -33.08 -36.68 1.41
N MET A 608 -33.08 -35.47 0.81
CA MET A 608 -33.16 -34.13 1.47
C MET A 608 -32.09 -33.74 2.53
N GLY A 609 -31.87 -32.47 2.90
CA GLY A 609 -32.37 -31.17 2.41
C GLY A 609 -32.52 -30.11 3.53
N GLY A 610 -32.16 -28.84 3.24
CA GLY A 610 -32.20 -27.69 4.20
C GLY A 610 -30.93 -26.82 4.07
N HIS A 611 -30.88 -25.49 3.83
CA HIS A 611 -31.69 -24.31 4.21
C HIS A 611 -31.49 -23.86 5.68
N HIS A 612 -31.33 -22.58 6.06
CA HIS A 612 -31.40 -21.27 5.34
C HIS A 612 -30.59 -20.13 6.04
N HIS A 613 -30.36 -19.00 5.32
CA HIS A 613 -30.44 -17.54 5.65
C HIS A 613 -30.65 -17.03 7.12
N GLU A 614 -30.37 -15.77 7.56
CA GLU A 614 -29.90 -14.48 6.92
C GLU A 614 -29.53 -13.37 7.97
N MET A 615 -28.75 -12.33 7.56
CA MET A 615 -28.81 -10.87 7.98
C MET A 615 -28.63 -10.47 9.49
N TYR A 616 -28.42 -9.20 9.95
CA TYR A 616 -28.18 -7.84 9.38
C TYR A 616 -27.61 -6.86 10.47
N GLN A 617 -26.78 -5.84 10.10
CA GLN A 617 -26.68 -4.46 10.70
C GLN A 617 -26.39 -4.26 12.24
N GLN A 618 -26.14 -3.06 12.83
CA GLN A 618 -25.24 -1.90 12.52
C GLN A 618 -25.10 -0.95 13.77
N GLY A 619 -23.93 -0.32 14.01
CA GLY A 619 -23.74 0.89 14.89
C GLY A 619 -23.71 0.69 16.43
N GLY A 620 -23.30 1.65 17.28
CA GLY A 620 -22.55 2.90 17.02
C GLY A 620 -22.51 4.00 18.14
N ARG A 621 -21.30 4.35 18.64
CA ARG A 621 -20.82 5.63 19.28
C ARG A 621 -21.31 6.13 20.68
N GLY A 622 -20.34 6.59 21.51
CA GLY A 622 -20.47 7.60 22.60
C GLY A 622 -19.95 7.12 24.00
N GLY A 623 -19.47 7.94 24.95
CA GLY A 623 -19.01 9.35 24.93
C GLY A 623 -18.92 10.04 26.34
N PHE A 624 -17.90 10.91 26.56
CA PHE A 624 -17.75 11.98 27.60
C PHE A 624 -17.21 11.74 29.06
N GLN A 625 -16.26 12.63 29.44
CA GLN A 625 -15.91 13.36 30.72
C GLN A 625 -16.42 12.92 32.13
N GLY A 626 -15.78 13.26 33.28
CA GLY A 626 -14.48 13.92 33.58
C GLY A 626 -14.45 14.82 34.87
N GLY A 627 -13.28 14.96 35.54
CA GLY A 627 -13.01 15.89 36.68
C GLY A 627 -11.54 15.79 37.18
N GLN A 628 -10.74 16.84 37.53
CA GLN A 628 -10.84 17.95 38.53
C GLN A 628 -10.62 17.48 40.00
N GLN A 629 -9.80 18.07 40.91
CA GLN A 629 -9.16 19.41 41.16
C GLN A 629 -7.84 19.26 42.00
N GLN A 630 -6.99 20.23 42.44
CA GLN A 630 -6.50 21.58 42.03
C GLN A 630 -5.27 22.02 42.92
N ARG A 631 -4.25 22.72 42.34
CA ARG A 631 -3.25 23.66 42.97
C ARG A 631 -2.20 23.11 43.99
N GLY A 632 -1.00 23.71 44.20
CA GLY A 632 -0.31 24.80 43.46
C GLY A 632 0.95 25.41 44.18
N ASN A 633 1.87 26.00 43.39
CA ASN A 633 2.94 27.02 43.67
C ASN A 633 3.81 27.01 44.97
N TYR A 634 5.15 27.12 44.81
CA TYR A 634 5.96 28.25 45.34
C TYR A 634 7.38 28.36 44.68
N ARG A 635 8.29 29.21 45.20
CA ARG A 635 9.45 29.82 44.49
C ARG A 635 10.84 29.24 44.83
N GLY A 636 11.70 29.09 43.81
CA GLY A 636 12.93 29.91 43.64
C GLY A 636 14.31 29.50 44.22
N GLY A 637 15.28 29.29 43.32
CA GLY A 637 16.52 30.11 43.26
C GLY A 637 17.83 29.70 43.97
N ARG A 638 18.89 29.48 43.16
CA ARG A 638 20.36 29.59 43.44
C ARG A 638 21.02 28.60 44.43
N GLY A 639 22.24 28.14 44.08
CA GLY A 639 23.23 27.60 45.04
C GLY A 639 24.36 26.78 44.41
N ARG A 640 25.62 26.95 44.86
CA ARG A 640 26.79 26.09 44.58
C ARG A 640 27.35 25.56 45.92
N GLY A 641 28.07 24.43 45.94
CA GLY A 641 29.18 24.27 46.91
C GLY A 641 29.45 22.89 47.55
N SER A 642 30.20 22.04 46.84
CA SER A 642 31.25 21.10 47.29
C SER A 642 31.59 20.90 48.80
N TYR A 643 31.83 19.62 49.18
CA TYR A 643 32.78 19.15 50.20
C TYR A 643 33.56 17.94 49.60
N ASN A 644 34.90 17.87 49.57
CA ASN A 644 35.91 17.60 50.64
C ASN A 644 35.97 16.11 51.11
N ASN A 645 37.12 15.44 51.31
CA ASN A 645 38.56 15.83 51.21
C ASN A 645 39.52 14.58 51.24
N ARG A 646 40.84 14.78 51.02
CA ARG A 646 42.01 13.85 51.12
C ARG A 646 42.14 12.83 49.97
N GLY A 647 43.31 12.56 49.36
CA GLY A 647 44.70 13.04 49.53
C GLY A 647 45.65 12.25 48.59
N ASP A 648 46.99 12.37 48.58
CA ASP A 648 47.95 13.28 49.24
C ASP A 648 49.37 13.14 48.61
N ASN A 649 50.20 14.20 48.63
CA ASN A 649 51.65 14.30 48.27
C ASN A 649 52.09 13.90 46.82
N ASN A 650 53.16 14.46 46.21
CA ASN A 650 54.39 15.08 46.75
C ASN A 650 55.07 16.02 45.71
N ASN A 651 55.79 17.09 46.12
CA ASN A 651 56.90 17.85 45.46
C ASN A 651 56.92 18.11 43.92
N ARG A 652 57.34 19.24 43.31
CA ARG A 652 58.02 20.52 43.67
C ARG A 652 58.15 21.37 42.35
N GLN A 653 58.49 22.67 42.26
CA GLN A 653 58.73 23.79 43.19
C GLN A 653 58.58 25.15 42.44
N ASP A 654 58.69 26.26 43.18
CA ASP A 654 59.13 27.63 42.78
C ASP A 654 58.31 28.57 41.87
N PHE A 655 58.05 29.76 42.44
CA PHE A 655 57.55 30.99 41.83
C PHE A 655 58.69 31.96 41.45
N LYS A 656 58.50 32.75 40.38
CA LYS A 656 58.83 34.19 40.22
C LYS A 656 58.77 34.60 38.74
N HIS A 657 58.51 35.84 38.31
CA HIS A 657 57.67 36.96 38.80
C HIS A 657 57.77 38.08 37.72
N THR A 658 56.74 38.92 37.54
CA THR A 658 56.73 40.09 36.60
C THR A 658 56.69 39.70 35.10
N ARG A 659 56.29 40.55 34.15
CA ARG A 659 56.03 42.01 34.19
C ARG A 659 54.89 42.42 33.24
N GLU A 660 54.43 43.67 33.35
CA GLU A 660 53.30 44.23 32.60
C GLU A 660 53.59 44.51 31.10
N VAL A 661 52.56 44.28 30.27
CA VAL A 661 52.00 45.21 29.25
C VAL A 661 53.01 46.25 28.69
N ASN A 662 53.42 46.21 27.42
CA ASN A 662 52.55 46.51 26.28
C ASN A 662 53.15 46.16 24.89
N ASN A 663 52.29 46.06 23.87
CA ASN A 663 52.58 46.07 22.42
C ASN A 663 53.76 45.26 21.85
N ARG A 664 53.44 44.08 21.30
CA ARG A 664 53.82 43.67 19.92
C ARG A 664 52.90 42.54 19.42
N GLN A 665 52.93 42.29 18.11
CA GLN A 665 52.02 41.39 17.39
C GLN A 665 52.13 39.93 17.88
N ASP A 666 50.99 39.26 18.11
CA ASP A 666 50.87 37.82 17.88
C ASP A 666 49.62 37.55 17.03
N THR A 667 49.81 36.88 15.91
CA THR A 667 48.80 36.60 14.90
C THR A 667 48.11 35.27 15.20
N ARG A 668 47.13 35.27 16.11
CA ARG A 668 46.39 34.04 16.46
C ARG A 668 44.92 34.24 16.84
N SER A 669 44.20 35.01 16.03
CA SER A 669 42.80 34.63 15.78
C SER A 669 42.79 33.23 15.17
N PHE A 670 41.95 32.34 15.68
CA PHE A 670 41.66 31.08 15.01
C PHE A 670 40.87 31.39 13.72
N ARG A 671 41.59 31.59 12.62
CA ARG A 671 41.03 31.33 11.29
C ARG A 671 40.65 29.85 11.25
N SER A 672 39.44 29.56 10.77
CA SER A 672 39.13 28.22 10.29
C SER A 672 40.21 27.81 9.29
N TYR A 673 40.83 26.66 9.51
CA TYR A 673 41.60 26.01 8.47
C TYR A 673 40.59 25.57 7.40
N VAL A 674 40.53 26.31 6.30
CA VAL A 674 40.02 25.75 5.05
C VAL A 674 41.08 24.74 4.64
N ASP A 675 40.70 23.47 4.56
CA ASP A 675 41.61 22.40 4.23
C ASP A 675 41.99 22.50 2.74
N LEU A 676 43.22 22.94 2.48
CA LEU A 676 43.71 23.21 1.12
C LEU A 676 44.17 21.94 0.39
N ASP A 677 44.26 20.81 1.10
CA ASP A 677 44.60 19.49 0.55
C ASP A 677 43.38 18.54 0.50
N ALA A 678 42.19 19.03 0.86
CA ALA A 678 40.95 18.30 0.62
C ALA A 678 40.70 18.16 -0.90
N PRO A 679 40.32 16.97 -1.41
CA PRO A 679 39.91 16.84 -2.80
C PRO A 679 38.69 17.73 -3.04
N PRO A 680 38.56 18.36 -4.24
CA PRO A 680 37.42 19.22 -4.54
C PRO A 680 36.13 18.43 -4.35
N GLU A 681 35.20 18.96 -3.53
CA GLU A 681 33.96 18.24 -3.20
C GLU A 681 33.22 17.86 -4.49
N ASP A 682 32.92 16.56 -4.66
CA ASP A 682 32.19 16.07 -5.82
C ASP A 682 30.91 16.90 -6.03
N PRO A 683 30.70 17.50 -7.21
CA PRO A 683 29.56 18.38 -7.44
C PRO A 683 28.26 17.62 -7.23
N TYR A 684 27.29 18.28 -6.59
CA TYR A 684 25.95 17.74 -6.37
C TYR A 684 25.33 17.35 -7.72
N ASP A 685 24.67 16.19 -7.78
CA ASP A 685 23.96 15.77 -8.99
C ASP A 685 22.77 16.69 -9.27
N VAL A 686 22.10 17.15 -8.21
CA VAL A 686 21.00 18.12 -8.24
C VAL A 686 21.14 19.11 -7.08
N VAL A 687 21.01 20.41 -7.37
CA VAL A 687 20.75 21.42 -6.33
C VAL A 687 19.43 22.14 -6.61
N VAL A 688 18.59 22.23 -5.58
CA VAL A 688 17.29 22.91 -5.65
C VAL A 688 17.38 24.26 -4.93
N ILE A 689 17.01 25.34 -5.60
CA ILE A 689 17.00 26.70 -5.02
C ILE A 689 15.54 27.07 -4.68
N GLY A 690 15.22 27.07 -3.39
CA GLY A 690 13.87 27.28 -2.83
C GLY A 690 13.33 26.03 -2.14
N GLY A 691 12.91 26.17 -0.89
CA GLY A 691 12.38 25.08 -0.06
C GLY A 691 10.86 24.98 -0.03
N GLY A 692 10.15 25.55 -1.02
CA GLY A 692 8.69 25.44 -1.19
C GLY A 692 8.23 24.04 -1.62
N PRO A 693 6.90 23.81 -1.80
CA PRO A 693 6.33 22.50 -2.17
C PRO A 693 7.10 21.75 -3.26
N GLY A 694 7.14 22.30 -4.48
CA GLY A 694 7.92 21.71 -5.58
C GLY A 694 9.41 21.56 -5.28
N GLY A 695 9.99 22.46 -4.49
CA GLY A 695 11.41 22.42 -4.15
C GLY A 695 11.78 21.31 -3.17
N TYR A 696 11.04 21.16 -2.06
CA TYR A 696 11.29 20.07 -1.11
C TYR A 696 10.88 18.72 -1.67
N VAL A 697 9.83 18.64 -2.49
CA VAL A 697 9.45 17.40 -3.18
C VAL A 697 10.51 17.00 -4.21
N ALA A 698 10.99 17.92 -5.05
CA ALA A 698 12.10 17.65 -5.97
C ALA A 698 13.35 17.18 -5.24
N ALA A 699 13.74 17.85 -4.14
CA ALA A 699 14.92 17.47 -3.37
C ALA A 699 14.79 16.05 -2.74
N ILE A 700 13.61 15.71 -2.21
CA ILE A 700 13.33 14.37 -1.68
C ILE A 700 13.31 13.33 -2.81
N LYS A 701 12.65 13.61 -3.94
CA LYS A 701 12.56 12.72 -5.10
C LYS A 701 13.95 12.43 -5.70
N ALA A 702 14.81 13.44 -5.83
CA ALA A 702 16.14 13.28 -6.42
C ALA A 702 17.02 12.39 -5.54
N ALA A 703 17.00 12.61 -4.22
CA ALA A 703 17.69 11.74 -3.27
C ALA A 703 17.11 10.30 -3.24
N GLN A 704 15.80 10.13 -3.43
CA GLN A 704 15.16 8.81 -3.58
C GLN A 704 15.56 8.07 -4.86
N LEU A 705 15.87 8.80 -5.94
CA LEU A 705 16.45 8.25 -7.17
C LEU A 705 17.98 8.11 -7.11
N GLY A 706 18.60 8.32 -5.93
CA GLY A 706 20.02 8.07 -5.68
C GLY A 706 20.96 9.22 -6.02
N LEU A 707 20.45 10.40 -6.37
CA LEU A 707 21.23 11.57 -6.76
C LEU A 707 21.76 12.31 -5.51
N LYS A 708 23.05 12.68 -5.47
CA LYS A 708 23.62 13.55 -4.42
C LYS A 708 22.92 14.91 -4.50
N THR A 709 22.06 15.21 -3.52
CA THR A 709 21.09 16.31 -3.63
C THR A 709 21.19 17.30 -2.47
N ALA A 710 21.18 18.60 -2.79
CA ALA A 710 21.02 19.67 -1.80
C ALA A 710 19.79 20.55 -2.10
N CYS A 711 19.24 21.17 -1.06
CA CYS A 711 18.18 22.16 -1.14
C CYS A 711 18.57 23.43 -0.36
N ILE A 712 18.50 24.58 -1.03
CA ILE A 712 18.89 25.89 -0.51
C ILE A 712 17.62 26.69 -0.19
N GLU A 713 17.46 27.15 1.05
CA GLU A 713 16.30 27.99 1.47
C GLU A 713 16.74 29.14 2.40
N GLY A 714 16.44 30.37 1.98
CA GLY A 714 16.86 31.61 2.66
C GLY A 714 16.00 31.98 3.87
N ARG A 715 14.76 31.50 3.93
CA ARG A 715 13.83 31.72 5.06
C ARG A 715 14.23 30.94 6.32
N GLY A 716 15.12 29.94 6.22
CA GLY A 716 15.62 29.15 7.35
C GLY A 716 14.65 28.08 7.90
N ALA A 717 13.36 28.17 7.56
CA ALA A 717 12.35 27.13 7.71
C ALA A 717 11.88 26.65 6.32
N LEU A 718 11.78 25.33 6.15
CA LEU A 718 11.35 24.67 4.91
C LEU A 718 9.83 24.75 4.69
N GLY A 719 9.36 24.32 3.53
CA GLY A 719 7.96 24.38 3.09
C GLY A 719 7.54 25.70 2.43
N GLY A 720 8.47 26.67 2.32
CA GLY A 720 8.31 27.94 1.61
C GLY A 720 7.01 28.69 1.96
N THR A 721 6.43 29.36 0.97
CA THR A 721 5.20 30.16 1.13
C THR A 721 4.02 29.35 1.66
N CYS A 722 3.74 28.18 1.07
CA CYS A 722 2.51 27.42 1.35
C CYS A 722 2.43 26.92 2.80
N LEU A 723 3.55 26.45 3.37
CA LEU A 723 3.59 26.02 4.76
C LEU A 723 3.69 27.20 5.74
N ASN A 724 4.55 28.19 5.48
CA ASN A 724 4.88 29.19 6.49
C ASN A 724 3.92 30.38 6.53
N VAL A 725 3.41 30.84 5.38
CA VAL A 725 2.66 32.12 5.23
C VAL A 725 1.52 32.04 4.20
N GLY A 726 0.96 30.85 3.98
CA GLY A 726 -0.04 30.58 2.94
C GLY A 726 -1.04 29.50 3.35
N CYS A 727 -1.05 28.39 2.60
CA CYS A 727 -1.99 27.28 2.72
C CYS A 727 -2.24 26.82 4.17
N ILE A 728 -1.23 26.29 4.86
CA ILE A 728 -1.38 25.68 6.18
C ILE A 728 -1.91 26.68 7.22
N PRO A 729 -1.35 27.91 7.34
CA PRO A 729 -1.89 28.88 8.27
C PRO A 729 -3.28 29.41 7.88
N SER A 730 -3.63 29.56 6.59
CA SER A 730 -5.01 29.96 6.23
C SER A 730 -6.01 28.85 6.55
N LYS A 731 -5.72 27.59 6.21
CA LYS A 731 -6.61 26.44 6.47
C LYS A 731 -6.83 26.22 7.97
N SER A 732 -5.80 26.41 8.80
CA SER A 732 -5.91 26.36 10.26
C SER A 732 -6.90 27.41 10.81
N LEU A 733 -6.84 28.65 10.31
CA LEU A 733 -7.75 29.72 10.73
C LEU A 733 -9.16 29.58 10.12
N LEU A 734 -9.28 29.08 8.88
CA LEU A 734 -10.56 28.79 8.22
C LEU A 734 -11.38 27.76 8.99
N ASN A 735 -10.77 26.65 9.39
CA ASN A 735 -11.39 25.64 10.23
C ASN A 735 -11.83 26.23 11.58
N ASN A 736 -10.94 26.93 12.29
CA ASN A 736 -11.23 27.41 13.64
C ASN A 736 -12.27 28.55 13.66
N SER A 737 -12.27 29.42 12.65
CA SER A 737 -13.29 30.47 12.47
C SER A 737 -14.64 29.90 12.00
N HIS A 738 -14.64 28.83 11.20
CA HIS A 738 -15.88 28.11 10.84
C HIS A 738 -16.50 27.43 12.06
N LEU A 739 -15.72 26.72 12.88
CA LEU A 739 -16.22 26.11 14.13
C LEU A 739 -16.83 27.15 15.08
N TYR A 740 -16.21 28.34 15.20
CA TYR A 740 -16.79 29.45 15.96
C TYR A 740 -18.10 29.96 15.35
N HIS A 741 -18.15 30.15 14.03
CA HIS A 741 -19.36 30.61 13.32
C HIS A 741 -20.53 29.62 13.48
N VAL A 742 -20.29 28.32 13.31
CA VAL A 742 -21.31 27.26 13.50
C VAL A 742 -21.76 27.23 14.97
N ALA A 743 -20.85 27.38 15.93
CA ALA A 743 -21.22 27.48 17.35
C ALA A 743 -22.09 28.71 17.66
N ASN A 744 -21.82 29.85 17.01
CA ASN A 744 -22.51 31.12 17.25
C ASN A 744 -23.88 31.24 16.54
N HIS A 745 -24.02 30.65 15.35
CA HIS A 745 -25.20 30.84 14.50
C HIS A 745 -26.04 29.57 14.27
N GLU A 746 -25.48 28.38 14.47
CA GLU A 746 -26.13 27.13 14.07
C GLU A 746 -26.44 26.15 15.20
N PHE A 747 -25.70 26.17 16.31
CA PHE A 747 -25.92 25.22 17.40
C PHE A 747 -27.37 25.25 17.92
N THR A 748 -27.99 26.44 18.04
CA THR A 748 -29.37 26.57 18.53
C THR A 748 -30.41 25.91 17.63
N LYS A 749 -30.31 26.04 16.29
CA LYS A 749 -31.22 25.33 15.35
C LYS A 749 -30.98 23.81 15.35
N ARG A 750 -29.79 23.37 15.77
CA ARG A 750 -29.38 21.96 15.95
C ARG A 750 -29.69 21.41 17.35
N GLY A 751 -30.39 22.16 18.21
CA GLY A 751 -30.75 21.76 19.58
C GLY A 751 -29.62 21.87 20.62
N ILE A 752 -28.46 22.38 20.23
CA ILE A 752 -27.29 22.57 21.10
C ILE A 752 -27.33 24.00 21.68
N LYS A 753 -27.10 24.14 22.99
CA LYS A 753 -27.01 25.44 23.67
C LYS A 753 -25.60 25.63 24.22
N VAL A 754 -25.05 26.84 24.03
CA VAL A 754 -23.73 27.24 24.55
C VAL A 754 -23.85 28.68 25.03
N ASP A 755 -23.61 28.89 26.33
CA ASP A 755 -23.58 30.21 26.94
C ASP A 755 -22.15 30.78 26.94
N ASN A 756 -22.02 32.11 26.84
CA ASN A 756 -20.74 32.84 26.94
C ASN A 756 -19.67 32.48 25.88
N LEU A 757 -20.10 32.05 24.69
CA LEU A 757 -19.21 31.77 23.55
C LEU A 757 -18.36 33.01 23.19
N SER A 758 -17.04 32.83 23.10
CA SER A 758 -16.07 33.93 22.89
C SER A 758 -14.79 33.43 22.21
N VAL A 759 -14.03 34.35 21.58
CA VAL A 759 -12.81 34.05 20.81
C VAL A 759 -11.56 34.38 21.62
N ASP A 760 -10.70 33.37 21.84
CA ASP A 760 -9.32 33.57 22.29
C ASP A 760 -8.37 33.61 21.06
N LEU A 761 -8.22 34.79 20.48
CA LEU A 761 -7.38 34.99 19.30
C LEU A 761 -5.91 34.61 19.54
N PRO A 762 -5.26 34.97 20.67
CA PRO A 762 -3.89 34.52 20.98
C PRO A 762 -3.73 32.99 20.96
N LYS A 763 -4.66 32.23 21.56
CA LYS A 763 -4.63 30.75 21.49
C LYS A 763 -4.89 30.24 20.07
N MET A 764 -5.78 30.86 19.30
CA MET A 764 -6.05 30.47 17.91
C MET A 764 -4.82 30.65 17.01
N LEU A 765 -4.10 31.77 17.15
CA LEU A 765 -2.84 32.02 16.46
C LEU A 765 -1.73 31.06 16.93
N GLN A 766 -1.66 30.76 18.24
CA GLN A 766 -0.71 29.77 18.77
C GLN A 766 -0.97 28.35 18.23
N ALA A 767 -2.23 27.96 18.03
CA ALA A 767 -2.58 26.67 17.43
C ALA A 767 -2.16 26.56 15.94
N LYS A 768 -2.36 27.65 15.18
CA LYS A 768 -1.83 27.82 13.82
C LYS A 768 -0.30 27.68 13.80
N ASP A 769 0.41 28.41 14.66
CA ASP A 769 1.88 28.39 14.71
C ASP A 769 2.45 27.04 15.14
N LYS A 770 1.76 26.33 16.06
CA LYS A 770 2.09 24.94 16.41
C LYS A 770 2.02 24.02 15.18
N SER A 771 0.96 24.15 14.38
CA SER A 771 0.74 23.33 13.19
C SER A 771 1.82 23.58 12.13
N VAL A 772 2.16 24.85 11.87
CA VAL A 772 3.28 25.23 10.99
C VAL A 772 4.59 24.63 11.51
N LYS A 773 4.95 24.87 12.78
CA LYS A 773 6.21 24.38 13.37
C LYS A 773 6.35 22.85 13.35
N GLN A 774 5.26 22.12 13.56
CA GLN A 774 5.26 20.66 13.51
C GLN A 774 5.55 20.16 12.09
N LEU A 775 4.94 20.76 11.07
CA LEU A 775 5.13 20.38 9.67
C LEU A 775 6.50 20.83 9.13
N THR A 776 7.02 22.01 9.50
CA THR A 776 8.36 22.46 9.05
C THR A 776 9.46 21.54 9.59
N GLY A 777 9.34 21.11 10.86
CA GLY A 777 10.21 20.09 11.46
C GLY A 777 10.04 18.71 10.82
N GLY A 778 8.83 18.39 10.34
CA GLY A 778 8.56 17.21 9.53
C GLY A 778 9.36 17.18 8.22
N ILE A 779 9.43 18.31 7.50
CA ILE A 779 10.24 18.40 6.27
C ILE A 779 11.75 18.31 6.58
N GLU A 780 12.25 18.97 7.64
CA GLU A 780 13.65 18.78 8.06
C GLU A 780 13.98 17.32 8.42
N PHE A 781 13.02 16.58 9.01
CA PHE A 781 13.16 15.14 9.25
C PHE A 781 13.14 14.32 7.94
N LEU A 782 12.28 14.67 6.98
CA LEU A 782 12.25 14.01 5.67
C LEU A 782 13.54 14.22 4.88
N PHE A 783 14.14 15.42 4.90
CA PHE A 783 15.44 15.67 4.29
C PHE A 783 16.52 14.77 4.89
N LYS A 784 16.63 14.73 6.23
CA LYS A 784 17.56 13.83 6.96
C LYS A 784 17.32 12.35 6.64
N LYS A 785 16.04 11.92 6.54
CA LYS A 785 15.67 10.53 6.21
C LYS A 785 16.09 10.13 4.79
N ASN A 786 15.96 11.03 3.81
CA ASN A 786 16.30 10.76 2.41
C ASN A 786 17.76 11.11 2.07
N LYS A 787 18.53 11.72 2.98
CA LYS A 787 19.89 12.27 2.74
C LYS A 787 19.93 13.41 1.71
N ALA A 788 18.91 14.27 1.72
CA ALA A 788 18.97 15.54 1.00
C ALA A 788 19.57 16.61 1.94
N ASP A 789 20.64 17.28 1.52
CA ASP A 789 21.35 18.27 2.34
C ASP A 789 20.54 19.56 2.46
N TYR A 790 20.35 20.05 3.69
CA TYR A 790 19.66 21.31 3.94
C TYR A 790 20.66 22.46 4.13
N ILE A 791 20.72 23.36 3.14
CA ILE A 791 21.59 24.52 3.14
C ILE A 791 20.76 25.78 3.46
N LYS A 792 21.05 26.44 4.59
CA LYS A 792 20.29 27.60 5.09
C LYS A 792 20.90 28.91 4.61
N GLY A 793 20.37 29.47 3.52
CA GLY A 793 20.85 30.71 2.94
C GLY A 793 20.19 31.06 1.61
N TRP A 794 20.50 32.25 1.09
CA TRP A 794 20.01 32.74 -0.21
C TRP A 794 20.97 32.29 -1.31
N GLY A 795 20.50 31.42 -2.20
CA GLY A 795 21.25 30.96 -3.36
C GLY A 795 21.13 31.91 -4.55
N LYS A 796 22.26 32.29 -5.14
CA LYS A 796 22.38 33.03 -6.40
C LYS A 796 23.15 32.19 -7.41
N LEU A 797 22.69 32.13 -8.65
CA LEU A 797 23.42 31.55 -9.77
C LEU A 797 24.60 32.46 -10.15
N GLU A 798 25.82 31.93 -10.16
CA GLU A 798 27.01 32.63 -10.68
C GLU A 798 27.45 32.07 -12.04
N SER A 799 27.09 30.81 -12.35
CA SER A 799 27.30 30.20 -13.67
C SER A 799 26.24 29.12 -13.96
N ALA A 800 26.40 28.39 -15.07
CA ALA A 800 25.56 27.22 -15.37
C ALA A 800 25.68 26.07 -14.34
N ASN A 801 26.76 26.03 -13.56
CA ASN A 801 27.08 24.95 -12.63
C ASN A 801 27.43 25.42 -11.21
N GLU A 802 27.55 26.73 -10.96
CA GLU A 802 27.94 27.27 -9.66
C GLU A 802 26.88 28.20 -9.06
N ILE A 803 26.62 27.99 -7.77
CA ILE A 803 25.67 28.73 -6.95
C ILE A 803 26.44 29.32 -5.77
N SER A 804 26.43 30.65 -5.60
CA SER A 804 26.86 31.26 -4.34
C SER A 804 25.70 31.25 -3.34
N VAL A 805 25.99 30.98 -2.07
CA VAL A 805 24.99 30.99 -0.99
C VAL A 805 25.41 32.00 0.06
N THR A 806 24.53 32.96 0.35
CA THR A 806 24.70 33.89 1.48
C THR A 806 23.83 33.42 2.64
N ALA A 807 24.45 32.96 3.72
CA ALA A 807 23.75 32.49 4.92
C ALA A 807 23.16 33.65 5.73
N GLN A 808 22.32 33.33 6.72
CA GLN A 808 21.59 34.34 7.52
C GLN A 808 22.49 35.22 8.41
N ASP A 809 23.73 34.81 8.66
CA ASP A 809 24.75 35.60 9.35
C ASP A 809 25.61 36.47 8.40
N GLY A 810 25.34 36.42 7.09
CA GLY A 810 26.11 37.11 6.05
C GLY A 810 27.37 36.37 5.58
N SER A 811 27.67 35.18 6.12
CA SER A 811 28.74 34.33 5.59
C SER A 811 28.39 33.83 4.17
N LYS A 812 29.42 33.54 3.37
CA LYS A 812 29.27 33.10 1.99
C LYS A 812 30.02 31.80 1.72
N SER A 813 29.38 30.91 0.96
CA SER A 813 29.98 29.70 0.38
C SER A 813 29.58 29.59 -1.10
N ASN A 814 30.31 28.78 -1.87
CA ASN A 814 29.95 28.41 -3.23
C ASN A 814 29.67 26.90 -3.28
N ILE A 815 28.76 26.49 -4.16
CA ILE A 815 28.33 25.10 -4.37
C ILE A 815 28.40 24.80 -5.86
N SER A 816 28.99 23.67 -6.23
CA SER A 816 29.00 23.17 -7.60
C SER A 816 27.93 22.08 -7.81
N ALA A 817 27.24 22.12 -8.95
CA ALA A 817 26.10 21.30 -9.27
C ALA A 817 26.08 20.87 -10.74
N LYS A 818 25.76 19.60 -11.01
CA LYS A 818 25.57 19.06 -12.36
C LYS A 818 24.25 19.56 -12.95
N ASN A 819 23.15 19.44 -12.20
CA ASN A 819 21.83 19.99 -12.53
C ASN A 819 21.37 20.98 -11.45
N ILE A 820 20.62 22.01 -11.85
CA ILE A 820 20.02 22.98 -10.92
C ILE A 820 18.52 23.06 -11.18
N ILE A 821 17.72 23.12 -10.11
CA ILE A 821 16.26 23.32 -10.18
C ILE A 821 15.90 24.62 -9.45
N ILE A 822 15.35 25.58 -10.19
CA ILE A 822 14.84 26.85 -9.65
C ILE A 822 13.41 26.62 -9.16
N ALA A 823 13.22 26.67 -7.84
CA ALA A 823 11.95 26.48 -7.13
C ALA A 823 11.64 27.65 -6.18
N THR A 824 12.16 28.84 -6.49
CA THR A 824 12.12 30.05 -5.62
C THR A 824 10.72 30.61 -5.35
N GLY A 825 9.74 30.19 -6.15
CA GLY A 825 8.32 30.41 -5.88
C GLY A 825 7.83 31.81 -6.23
N SER A 826 7.05 32.41 -5.33
CA SER A 826 6.37 33.70 -5.54
C SER A 826 6.33 34.58 -4.30
N GLU A 827 6.07 35.87 -4.53
CA GLU A 827 5.67 36.86 -3.54
C GLU A 827 4.30 37.49 -3.87
N ALA A 828 3.73 38.26 -2.95
CA ALA A 828 2.51 39.02 -3.20
C ALA A 828 2.77 40.12 -4.23
N SER A 829 1.81 40.39 -5.13
CA SER A 829 1.94 41.48 -6.10
C SER A 829 1.85 42.84 -5.39
N PRO A 830 2.86 43.73 -5.51
CA PRO A 830 2.79 45.06 -4.92
C PRO A 830 1.78 45.94 -5.67
N PHE A 831 0.98 46.70 -4.93
CA PHE A 831 0.05 47.67 -5.51
C PHE A 831 0.78 49.02 -5.74
N PRO A 832 0.85 49.56 -6.97
CA PRO A 832 1.57 50.81 -7.23
C PRO A 832 1.03 52.00 -6.41
N GLY A 833 1.88 52.61 -5.59
CA GLY A 833 1.53 53.78 -4.78
C GLY A 833 0.79 53.48 -3.47
N ILE A 834 0.69 52.21 -3.05
CA ILE A 834 0.24 51.81 -1.72
C ILE A 834 1.38 51.07 -1.02
N GLU A 835 1.83 51.59 0.13
CA GLU A 835 2.84 50.95 0.96
C GLU A 835 2.20 49.97 1.94
N VAL A 836 2.82 48.80 2.12
CA VAL A 836 2.39 47.75 3.04
C VAL A 836 3.21 47.87 4.31
N ASP A 837 2.55 47.96 5.47
CA ASP A 837 3.21 47.96 6.79
C ASP A 837 3.08 46.62 7.55
N GLU A 838 2.26 45.69 7.03
CA GLU A 838 1.89 44.42 7.66
C GLU A 838 1.25 44.57 9.07
N GLU A 839 0.79 45.79 9.43
CA GLU A 839 0.03 46.08 10.65
C GLU A 839 -1.43 46.44 10.36
N VAL A 840 -1.66 47.37 9.41
CA VAL A 840 -2.99 47.83 8.98
C VAL A 840 -3.16 47.88 7.47
N ILE A 841 -2.08 48.00 6.69
CA ILE A 841 -2.08 47.67 5.26
C ILE A 841 -1.22 46.42 5.11
N VAL A 842 -1.87 45.28 4.87
CA VAL A 842 -1.30 43.94 5.01
C VAL A 842 -1.38 43.15 3.71
N THR A 843 -0.44 42.23 3.50
CA THR A 843 -0.61 41.13 2.54
C THR A 843 -1.30 39.94 3.21
N SER A 844 -1.36 38.79 2.53
CA SER A 844 -1.69 37.52 3.17
C SER A 844 -0.81 37.20 4.38
N THR A 845 0.40 37.75 4.48
CA THR A 845 1.32 37.50 5.60
C THR A 845 0.82 38.17 6.87
N GLY A 846 0.67 39.51 6.90
CA GLY A 846 0.15 40.23 8.06
C GLY A 846 -1.28 39.81 8.43
N ALA A 847 -2.12 39.54 7.43
CA ALA A 847 -3.49 39.04 7.62
C ALA A 847 -3.58 37.65 8.28
N LEU A 848 -2.50 36.88 8.35
CA LEU A 848 -2.40 35.63 9.11
C LEU A 848 -1.86 35.82 10.54
N SER A 849 -1.58 37.06 10.95
CA SER A 849 -0.94 37.42 12.22
C SER A 849 -1.50 38.69 12.90
N LEU A 850 -2.70 39.15 12.50
CA LEU A 850 -3.33 40.32 13.12
C LEU A 850 -3.50 40.11 14.63
N LYS A 851 -3.04 41.10 15.41
CA LYS A 851 -3.01 41.05 16.90
C LYS A 851 -4.39 41.31 17.54
N LYS A 852 -5.34 41.84 16.75
CA LYS A 852 -6.74 42.08 17.10
C LYS A 852 -7.65 41.65 15.94
N ILE A 853 -8.90 41.32 16.23
CA ILE A 853 -9.96 41.26 15.22
C ILE A 853 -10.24 42.72 14.81
N PRO A 854 -10.22 43.09 13.51
CA PRO A 854 -10.59 44.44 13.08
C PRO A 854 -12.10 44.66 13.17
N GLU A 855 -12.56 45.89 13.45
CA GLU A 855 -14.00 46.20 13.36
C GLU A 855 -14.42 46.26 11.89
N LYS A 856 -13.59 46.91 11.05
CA LYS A 856 -13.77 46.98 9.60
C LYS A 856 -12.55 46.52 8.84
N MET A 857 -12.76 45.65 7.85
CA MET A 857 -11.70 45.13 6.98
C MET A 857 -12.08 45.31 5.52
N MET A 858 -11.21 45.95 4.74
CA MET A 858 -11.33 45.98 3.29
C MET A 858 -10.41 44.93 2.66
N VAL A 859 -10.93 44.14 1.73
CA VAL A 859 -10.17 43.16 0.94
C VAL A 859 -10.07 43.69 -0.48
N ILE A 860 -8.86 43.93 -0.99
CA ILE A 860 -8.63 44.46 -2.34
C ILE A 860 -8.16 43.31 -3.23
N GLY A 861 -9.04 42.86 -4.11
CA GLY A 861 -8.88 41.67 -4.97
C GLY A 861 -9.71 40.49 -4.46
N GLY A 862 -10.81 40.20 -5.14
CA GLY A 862 -11.76 39.10 -4.90
C GLY A 862 -11.27 37.73 -5.41
N GLY A 863 -9.96 37.50 -5.37
CA GLY A 863 -9.33 36.20 -5.62
C GLY A 863 -9.30 35.30 -4.39
N VAL A 864 -8.91 34.03 -4.58
CA VAL A 864 -8.90 32.94 -3.58
C VAL A 864 -8.43 33.39 -2.18
N ILE A 865 -7.26 34.02 -2.11
CA ILE A 865 -6.64 34.47 -0.85
C ILE A 865 -7.48 35.53 -0.13
N GLY A 866 -8.06 36.47 -0.88
CA GLY A 866 -8.90 37.53 -0.33
C GLY A 866 -10.20 36.99 0.23
N LEU A 867 -10.83 36.05 -0.48
CA LEU A 867 -12.08 35.41 -0.06
C LEU A 867 -11.88 34.46 1.12
N GLU A 868 -10.77 33.70 1.15
CA GLU A 868 -10.39 32.87 2.31
C GLU A 868 -10.17 33.73 3.56
N LEU A 869 -9.26 34.71 3.51
CA LEU A 869 -8.90 35.50 4.70
C LEU A 869 -10.01 36.48 5.11
N GLY A 870 -10.77 37.02 4.16
CA GLY A 870 -12.00 37.75 4.43
C GLY A 870 -13.04 36.87 5.15
N SER A 871 -13.18 35.60 4.75
CA SER A 871 -14.08 34.67 5.45
C SER A 871 -13.60 34.35 6.87
N VAL A 872 -12.29 34.24 7.11
CA VAL A 872 -11.73 34.09 8.47
C VAL A 872 -12.14 35.26 9.35
N TRP A 873 -11.78 36.49 8.97
CA TRP A 873 -11.98 37.65 9.84
C TRP A 873 -13.46 38.05 9.97
N GLY A 874 -14.26 37.87 8.92
CA GLY A 874 -15.71 38.08 8.98
C GLY A 874 -16.41 37.14 9.97
N ARG A 875 -16.06 35.84 9.96
CA ARG A 875 -16.59 34.85 10.92
C ARG A 875 -16.21 35.13 12.37
N LEU A 876 -15.07 35.78 12.60
CA LEU A 876 -14.62 36.21 13.92
C LEU A 876 -15.23 37.56 14.36
N GLY A 877 -15.96 38.26 13.48
CA GLY A 877 -16.75 39.45 13.82
C GLY A 877 -16.45 40.73 13.04
N ALA A 878 -15.54 40.72 12.06
CA ALA A 878 -15.20 41.91 11.28
C ALA A 878 -16.26 42.26 10.22
N GLU A 879 -16.54 43.55 10.01
CA GLU A 879 -17.27 44.04 8.84
C GLU A 879 -16.36 43.95 7.59
N VAL A 880 -16.52 42.90 6.79
CA VAL A 880 -15.66 42.66 5.60
C VAL A 880 -16.30 43.20 4.32
N THR A 881 -15.57 44.07 3.61
CA THR A 881 -15.93 44.57 2.28
C THR A 881 -14.85 44.22 1.26
N THR A 882 -15.21 43.38 0.29
CA THR A 882 -14.34 42.99 -0.83
C THR A 882 -14.53 43.96 -2.00
N VAL A 883 -13.44 44.61 -2.42
CA VAL A 883 -13.36 45.49 -3.58
C VAL A 883 -12.61 44.76 -4.69
N GLU A 884 -13.21 44.65 -5.87
CA GLU A 884 -12.64 44.00 -7.04
C GLU A 884 -12.83 44.89 -8.28
N TYR A 885 -11.79 44.99 -9.10
CA TYR A 885 -11.79 45.76 -10.34
C TYR A 885 -12.62 45.08 -11.44
N LEU A 886 -12.62 43.73 -11.46
CA LEU A 886 -13.44 42.93 -12.34
C LEU A 886 -14.92 42.89 -11.90
N ASP A 887 -15.82 42.58 -12.83
CA ASP A 887 -17.27 42.46 -12.58
C ASP A 887 -17.68 41.14 -11.89
N SER A 888 -16.71 40.27 -11.58
CA SER A 888 -16.92 38.94 -10.97
C SER A 888 -15.75 38.54 -10.06
N ILE A 889 -16.06 37.87 -8.94
CA ILE A 889 -15.06 37.22 -8.08
C ILE A 889 -14.51 35.92 -8.69
N GLY A 890 -13.41 35.40 -8.16
CA GLY A 890 -12.98 34.02 -8.43
C GLY A 890 -12.48 33.76 -9.85
N ALA A 891 -11.56 34.58 -10.37
CA ALA A 891 -11.01 34.41 -11.72
C ALA A 891 -10.53 32.96 -12.01
N GLY A 892 -11.00 32.40 -13.13
CA GLY A 892 -10.74 31.01 -13.57
C GLY A 892 -11.83 29.99 -13.18
N MET A 893 -12.73 30.35 -12.27
CA MET A 893 -13.89 29.56 -11.87
C MET A 893 -15.01 29.65 -12.93
N ASP A 894 -15.84 28.60 -13.05
CA ASP A 894 -17.05 28.67 -13.89
C ASP A 894 -18.02 29.78 -13.41
N ALA A 895 -18.60 30.53 -14.35
CA ALA A 895 -19.38 31.72 -14.06
C ALA A 895 -20.65 31.46 -13.23
N GLU A 896 -21.25 30.26 -13.36
CA GLU A 896 -22.42 29.87 -12.56
C GLU A 896 -22.02 29.61 -11.10
N ILE A 897 -20.88 28.93 -10.93
CA ILE A 897 -20.29 28.60 -9.64
C ILE A 897 -19.83 29.88 -8.93
N ALA A 898 -19.15 30.79 -9.62
CA ALA A 898 -18.72 32.09 -9.09
C ALA A 898 -19.91 32.96 -8.62
N LYS A 899 -21.00 32.97 -9.39
CA LYS A 899 -22.26 33.67 -9.04
C LYS A 899 -22.96 33.04 -7.82
N SER A 900 -22.97 31.71 -7.74
CA SER A 900 -23.47 30.97 -6.56
C SER A 900 -22.62 31.28 -5.32
N PHE A 901 -21.30 31.25 -5.48
CA PHE A 901 -20.31 31.51 -4.44
C PHE A 901 -20.43 32.92 -3.85
N GLN A 902 -20.47 33.96 -4.70
CA GLN A 902 -20.67 35.34 -4.27
C GLN A 902 -21.96 35.49 -3.47
N LYS A 903 -23.06 34.88 -3.94
CA LYS A 903 -24.36 34.92 -3.25
C LYS A 903 -24.29 34.27 -1.87
N ILE A 904 -23.56 33.16 -1.70
CA ILE A 904 -23.46 32.46 -0.42
C ILE A 904 -22.54 33.20 0.57
N LEU A 905 -21.40 33.75 0.11
CA LEU A 905 -20.56 34.63 0.94
C LEU A 905 -21.30 35.92 1.36
N ALA A 906 -22.16 36.47 0.49
CA ALA A 906 -22.99 37.61 0.82
C ALA A 906 -24.05 37.30 1.90
N LYS A 907 -24.62 36.08 1.94
CA LYS A 907 -25.46 35.63 3.06
C LYS A 907 -24.70 35.62 4.39
N GLN A 908 -23.40 35.31 4.37
CA GLN A 908 -22.51 35.32 5.54
C GLN A 908 -22.04 36.72 5.97
N GLY A 909 -22.52 37.78 5.30
CA GLY A 909 -22.25 39.17 5.65
C GLY A 909 -21.10 39.84 4.91
N MET A 910 -20.39 39.13 4.02
CA MET A 910 -19.32 39.72 3.20
C MET A 910 -19.92 40.64 2.12
N LYS A 911 -19.50 41.90 2.09
CA LYS A 911 -19.93 42.87 1.08
C LYS A 911 -19.04 42.80 -0.16
N PHE A 912 -19.60 43.09 -1.34
CA PHE A 912 -18.89 43.02 -2.62
C PHE A 912 -19.11 44.29 -3.45
N ASN A 913 -18.03 45.03 -3.67
CA ASN A 913 -17.95 46.16 -4.59
C ASN A 913 -17.15 45.70 -5.82
N LEU A 914 -17.84 45.10 -6.79
CA LEU A 914 -17.26 44.66 -8.07
C LEU A 914 -17.22 45.83 -9.06
N GLY A 915 -16.50 45.70 -10.17
CA GLY A 915 -16.34 46.78 -11.16
C GLY A 915 -15.79 48.07 -10.53
N THR A 916 -14.98 47.95 -9.49
CA THR A 916 -14.56 49.05 -8.60
C THR A 916 -13.05 49.13 -8.49
N LYS A 917 -12.50 50.27 -8.87
CA LYS A 917 -11.06 50.57 -8.87
C LYS A 917 -10.65 51.23 -7.56
N VAL A 918 -9.56 50.75 -6.96
CA VAL A 918 -8.88 51.44 -5.85
C VAL A 918 -7.94 52.49 -6.43
N VAL A 919 -7.96 53.69 -5.85
CA VAL A 919 -7.11 54.84 -6.24
C VAL A 919 -5.94 54.98 -5.27
N SER A 920 -6.18 54.83 -3.96
CA SER A 920 -5.13 54.78 -2.93
C SER A 920 -5.68 54.23 -1.61
N ALA A 921 -4.83 53.61 -0.80
CA ALA A 921 -5.06 53.37 0.62
C ALA A 921 -3.94 54.04 1.43
N LYS A 922 -4.27 54.81 2.48
CA LYS A 922 -3.28 55.54 3.29
C LYS A 922 -3.63 55.51 4.77
N LYS A 923 -2.62 55.32 5.63
CA LYS A 923 -2.75 55.35 7.09
C LYS A 923 -3.06 56.79 7.54
N ASN A 924 -4.16 56.98 8.26
CA ASN A 924 -4.65 58.28 8.72
C ASN A 924 -4.14 58.61 10.14
N SER A 925 -4.42 59.83 10.64
CA SER A 925 -3.95 60.29 11.95
C SER A 925 -4.46 59.48 13.14
N ASN A 926 -5.54 58.71 12.94
CA ASN A 926 -6.16 57.87 13.97
C ASN A 926 -5.56 56.45 13.98
N GLY A 927 -4.57 56.16 13.11
CA GLY A 927 -3.94 54.84 12.95
C GLY A 927 -4.75 53.87 12.10
N LYS A 928 -5.89 54.29 11.55
CA LYS A 928 -6.73 53.54 10.60
C LYS A 928 -6.31 53.82 9.15
N VAL A 929 -6.99 53.24 8.17
CA VAL A 929 -6.69 53.40 6.74
C VAL A 929 -7.85 54.04 6.00
N ASP A 930 -7.58 55.17 5.34
CA ASP A 930 -8.50 55.79 4.39
C ASP A 930 -8.28 55.18 3.01
N VAL A 931 -9.29 54.51 2.45
CA VAL A 931 -9.26 53.93 1.10
C VAL A 931 -10.14 54.74 0.16
N ILE A 932 -9.56 55.22 -0.94
CA ILE A 932 -10.25 55.95 -2.01
C ILE A 932 -10.55 54.99 -3.15
N THR A 933 -11.81 54.94 -3.58
CA THR A 933 -12.32 54.06 -4.64
C THR A 933 -13.14 54.83 -5.68
N GLU A 934 -13.20 54.34 -6.91
CA GLU A 934 -14.04 54.84 -8.01
C GLU A 934 -14.56 53.67 -8.84
N SER A 935 -15.56 53.88 -9.71
CA SER A 935 -15.93 52.82 -10.67
C SER A 935 -14.77 52.52 -11.62
N ALA A 936 -14.62 51.26 -12.05
CA ALA A 936 -13.65 50.86 -13.07
C ALA A 936 -13.84 51.59 -14.41
N ALA A 937 -15.07 52.05 -14.71
CA ALA A 937 -15.39 52.89 -15.86
C ALA A 937 -15.03 54.39 -15.66
N GLY A 938 -14.52 54.77 -14.48
CA GLY A 938 -14.37 56.16 -14.04
C GLY A 938 -15.65 56.71 -13.37
N GLY A 939 -15.51 57.70 -12.50
CA GLY A 939 -16.64 58.31 -11.81
C GLY A 939 -16.24 59.16 -10.59
N SER A 940 -17.22 59.46 -9.74
CA SER A 940 -16.99 60.12 -8.44
C SER A 940 -16.23 59.21 -7.48
N GLN A 941 -15.18 59.74 -6.85
CA GLN A 941 -14.42 59.02 -5.84
C GLN A 941 -15.14 58.95 -4.49
N THR A 942 -15.05 57.80 -3.82
CA THR A 942 -15.61 57.52 -2.50
C THR A 942 -14.48 57.11 -1.55
N THR A 943 -14.33 57.85 -0.44
CA THR A 943 -13.39 57.53 0.64
C THR A 943 -14.07 56.70 1.72
N THR A 944 -13.44 55.61 2.16
CA THR A 944 -13.91 54.73 3.24
C THR A 944 -12.81 54.54 4.28
N GLU A 945 -13.07 54.83 5.57
CA GLU A 945 -12.18 54.50 6.68
C GLU A 945 -12.38 53.04 7.11
N VAL A 946 -11.29 52.27 7.24
CA VAL A 946 -11.28 50.90 7.78
C VAL A 946 -10.11 50.67 8.75
N ASP A 947 -10.18 49.67 9.62
CA ASP A 947 -9.06 49.32 10.52
C ASP A 947 -7.92 48.60 9.80
N VAL A 948 -8.25 47.74 8.83
CA VAL A 948 -7.29 46.90 8.12
C VAL A 948 -7.65 46.81 6.63
N VAL A 949 -6.64 46.89 5.77
CA VAL A 949 -6.71 46.64 4.33
C VAL A 949 -5.85 45.43 4.00
N LEU A 950 -6.47 44.36 3.48
CA LEU A 950 -5.77 43.23 2.88
C LEU A 950 -5.59 43.47 1.38
N LEU A 951 -4.34 43.50 0.92
CA LEU A 951 -3.99 43.45 -0.50
C LEU A 951 -3.88 42.00 -0.96
N SER A 952 -4.83 41.57 -1.80
CA SER A 952 -4.94 40.22 -2.36
C SER A 952 -5.04 40.22 -3.89
N ILE A 953 -4.44 41.22 -4.54
CA ILE A 953 -4.37 41.43 -6.01
C ILE A 953 -3.46 40.41 -6.77
N GLY A 954 -3.45 39.16 -6.33
CA GLY A 954 -2.64 38.09 -6.93
C GLY A 954 -1.18 38.06 -6.46
N ARG A 955 -0.36 37.31 -7.20
CA ARG A 955 1.04 36.98 -6.87
C ARG A 955 1.93 37.10 -8.10
N ARG A 956 3.25 37.25 -7.89
CA ARG A 956 4.27 37.32 -8.95
C ARG A 956 5.45 36.38 -8.67
N PRO A 957 6.15 35.87 -9.69
CA PRO A 957 7.32 34.99 -9.51
C PRO A 957 8.42 35.70 -8.71
N PHE A 958 9.13 34.94 -7.86
CA PHE A 958 10.25 35.46 -7.07
C PHE A 958 11.59 35.14 -7.76
N THR A 959 12.11 36.11 -8.52
CA THR A 959 13.35 36.01 -9.30
C THR A 959 14.42 37.03 -8.89
N LYS A 960 14.17 37.80 -7.81
CA LYS A 960 15.05 38.85 -7.31
C LYS A 960 16.39 38.28 -6.81
N ASP A 961 17.49 38.95 -7.15
CA ASP A 961 18.87 38.66 -6.72
C ASP A 961 19.39 37.24 -7.06
N LEU A 962 18.67 36.50 -7.93
CA LEU A 962 18.89 35.09 -8.25
C LEU A 962 19.99 34.83 -9.29
N GLY A 963 20.50 35.87 -9.97
CA GLY A 963 21.57 35.76 -10.98
C GLY A 963 21.12 35.36 -12.39
N LEU A 964 19.81 35.37 -12.66
CA LEU A 964 19.25 34.98 -13.97
C LEU A 964 19.86 35.78 -15.14
N SER A 965 20.01 37.10 -14.96
CA SER A 965 20.58 38.01 -15.95
C SER A 965 22.05 37.73 -16.25
N GLU A 966 22.85 37.41 -15.22
CA GLU A 966 24.28 37.17 -15.33
C GLU A 966 24.60 35.81 -15.97
N VAL A 967 23.77 34.79 -15.73
CA VAL A 967 23.86 33.47 -16.38
C VAL A 967 23.13 33.43 -17.74
N GLY A 968 22.34 34.46 -18.07
CA GLY A 968 21.63 34.58 -19.35
C GLY A 968 20.36 33.74 -19.46
N ILE A 969 19.69 33.45 -18.34
CA ILE A 969 18.40 32.73 -18.33
C ILE A 969 17.27 33.65 -18.77
N GLU A 970 16.47 33.21 -19.74
CA GLU A 970 15.35 33.99 -20.26
C GLU A 970 14.14 34.01 -19.30
N VAL A 971 13.59 35.21 -19.12
CA VAL A 971 12.29 35.45 -18.48
C VAL A 971 11.27 36.00 -19.47
N ASP A 972 9.99 35.84 -19.17
CA ASP A 972 8.89 36.42 -19.94
C ASP A 972 8.52 37.85 -19.48
N ASN A 973 7.54 38.46 -20.15
CA ASN A 973 7.05 39.81 -19.83
C ASN A 973 6.29 39.92 -18.48
N LYS A 974 6.15 38.82 -17.73
CA LYS A 974 5.63 38.77 -16.35
C LYS A 974 6.73 38.42 -15.33
N GLY A 975 7.99 38.34 -15.77
CA GLY A 975 9.14 38.01 -14.93
C GLY A 975 9.25 36.52 -14.58
N ARG A 976 8.49 35.65 -15.24
CA ARG A 976 8.53 34.18 -15.03
C ARG A 976 9.67 33.60 -15.83
N VAL A 977 10.37 32.60 -15.28
CA VAL A 977 11.41 31.86 -16.02
C VAL A 977 10.76 31.08 -17.17
N LYS A 978 11.33 31.17 -18.37
CA LYS A 978 10.87 30.38 -19.52
C LYS A 978 11.34 28.94 -19.39
N ILE A 979 10.46 28.00 -19.73
CA ILE A 979 10.76 26.57 -19.74
C ILE A 979 10.21 25.86 -20.98
N ASP A 980 10.84 24.76 -21.35
CA ASP A 980 10.33 23.77 -22.30
C ASP A 980 9.45 22.69 -21.63
N ALA A 981 9.10 21.63 -22.37
CA ALA A 981 8.29 20.51 -21.88
C ALA A 981 9.03 19.54 -20.93
N GLU A 982 10.36 19.65 -20.80
CA GLU A 982 11.18 18.93 -19.82
C GLU A 982 11.58 19.81 -18.62
N PHE A 983 10.90 20.95 -18.46
CA PHE A 983 11.15 21.99 -17.45
C PHE A 983 12.49 22.72 -17.60
N LYS A 984 13.24 22.52 -18.70
CA LYS A 984 14.54 23.15 -18.94
C LYS A 984 14.37 24.61 -19.32
N THR A 985 15.26 25.44 -18.78
CA THR A 985 15.50 26.81 -19.28
C THR A 985 16.29 26.76 -20.60
N ASN A 986 16.64 27.91 -21.16
CA ASN A 986 17.59 28.00 -22.28
C ASN A 986 19.03 27.56 -21.91
N ILE A 987 19.32 27.28 -20.63
CA ILE A 987 20.56 26.66 -20.15
C ILE A 987 20.29 25.15 -19.89
N PRO A 988 20.88 24.21 -20.66
CA PRO A 988 20.39 22.81 -20.73
C PRO A 988 20.32 22.01 -19.43
N ASN A 989 21.12 22.36 -18.42
CA ASN A 989 21.19 21.68 -17.12
C ASN A 989 20.46 22.44 -15.99
N ILE A 990 19.86 23.60 -16.30
CA ILE A 990 19.04 24.38 -15.34
C ILE A 990 17.57 24.22 -15.72
N ARG A 991 16.77 23.75 -14.76
CA ARG A 991 15.31 23.63 -14.84
C ARG A 991 14.61 24.62 -13.90
N ALA A 992 13.33 24.90 -14.13
CA ALA A 992 12.52 25.73 -13.24
C ALA A 992 11.09 25.19 -13.07
N ILE A 993 10.53 25.31 -11.85
CA ILE A 993 9.27 24.66 -11.45
C ILE A 993 8.38 25.54 -10.54
N GLY A 994 7.09 25.23 -10.51
CA GLY A 994 6.10 25.81 -9.62
C GLY A 994 5.69 27.24 -9.97
N ASP A 995 5.67 28.10 -8.95
CA ASP A 995 5.20 29.49 -9.04
C ASP A 995 6.14 30.44 -9.83
N VAL A 996 7.39 30.02 -10.11
CA VAL A 996 8.38 30.85 -10.82
C VAL A 996 8.25 30.77 -12.35
N VAL A 997 7.50 29.78 -12.85
CA VAL A 997 7.27 29.49 -14.27
C VAL A 997 5.80 29.72 -14.66
N GLN A 998 5.41 29.33 -15.88
CA GLN A 998 4.02 29.41 -16.34
C GLN A 998 3.10 28.34 -15.73
N GLY A 999 1.79 28.45 -15.98
CA GLY A 999 0.75 27.59 -15.40
C GLY A 999 0.08 28.19 -14.16
N ALA A 1000 -0.70 27.37 -13.45
CA ALA A 1000 -1.39 27.76 -12.22
C ALA A 1000 -0.42 27.83 -11.03
N MET A 1001 -0.56 28.86 -10.19
CA MET A 1001 0.27 29.09 -9.00
C MET A 1001 -0.29 28.31 -7.80
N LEU A 1002 -0.13 26.99 -7.82
CA LEU A 1002 -0.71 26.03 -6.88
C LEU A 1002 0.37 25.14 -6.27
N ALA A 1003 0.19 24.72 -5.02
CA ALA A 1003 1.18 23.94 -4.28
C ALA A 1003 1.44 22.57 -4.92
N HIS A 1004 0.38 21.79 -5.15
CA HIS A 1004 0.44 20.48 -5.78
C HIS A 1004 0.90 20.54 -7.25
N LYS A 1005 0.56 21.61 -8.00
CA LYS A 1005 1.16 21.89 -9.32
C LYS A 1005 2.68 21.95 -9.24
N ALA A 1006 3.22 22.67 -8.26
CA ALA A 1006 4.67 22.74 -8.05
C ALA A 1006 5.26 21.40 -7.63
N GLU A 1007 4.56 20.60 -6.82
CA GLU A 1007 4.99 19.26 -6.39
C GLU A 1007 5.09 18.27 -7.57
N GLU A 1008 4.07 18.20 -8.44
CA GLU A 1008 4.09 17.37 -9.65
C GLU A 1008 5.20 17.78 -10.62
N GLU A 1009 5.35 19.09 -10.90
CA GLU A 1009 6.48 19.58 -11.72
C GLU A 1009 7.85 19.27 -11.09
N GLY A 1010 7.94 19.29 -9.76
CA GLY A 1010 9.15 18.91 -9.02
C GLY A 1010 9.48 17.43 -9.12
N ILE A 1011 8.47 16.55 -9.18
CA ILE A 1011 8.65 15.12 -9.45
C ILE A 1011 9.10 14.93 -10.89
N ALA A 1012 8.35 15.46 -11.86
CA ALA A 1012 8.59 15.26 -13.29
C ALA A 1012 9.96 15.83 -13.73
N ALA A 1013 10.34 17.02 -13.28
CA ALA A 1013 11.64 17.62 -13.59
C ALA A 1013 12.83 16.77 -13.09
N VAL A 1014 12.64 16.04 -11.98
CA VAL A 1014 13.65 15.14 -11.41
C VAL A 1014 13.67 13.78 -12.11
N GLU A 1015 12.53 13.23 -12.52
CA GLU A 1015 12.49 12.01 -13.33
C GLU A 1015 13.09 12.24 -14.74
N TYR A 1016 12.94 13.45 -15.30
CA TYR A 1016 13.70 13.90 -16.47
C TYR A 1016 15.21 14.02 -16.24
N ILE A 1017 15.70 14.23 -15.01
CA ILE A 1017 17.13 14.21 -14.70
C ILE A 1017 17.65 12.76 -14.55
N ALA A 1018 16.89 11.90 -13.87
CA ALA A 1018 17.33 10.56 -13.50
C ALA A 1018 17.10 9.48 -14.57
N GLY A 1019 15.99 9.55 -15.30
CA GLY A 1019 15.57 8.55 -16.30
C GLY A 1019 15.21 9.12 -17.68
N GLY A 1020 15.17 10.45 -17.83
CA GLY A 1020 14.85 11.11 -19.11
C GLY A 1020 13.36 11.10 -19.47
N HIS A 1021 12.47 10.79 -18.52
CA HIS A 1021 11.03 10.79 -18.71
C HIS A 1021 10.32 11.24 -17.42
N GLY A 1022 9.39 12.19 -17.54
CA GLY A 1022 8.53 12.66 -16.45
C GLY A 1022 7.23 13.22 -17.04
N HIS A 1023 6.16 13.31 -16.25
CA HIS A 1023 4.84 13.69 -16.76
C HIS A 1023 4.08 14.62 -15.80
N VAL A 1024 3.32 15.57 -16.35
CA VAL A 1024 2.33 16.40 -15.63
C VAL A 1024 1.13 16.61 -16.55
N ASN A 1025 -0.06 16.13 -16.16
CA ASN A 1025 -1.30 16.44 -16.87
C ASN A 1025 -1.92 17.73 -16.30
N TYR A 1026 -1.56 18.87 -16.89
CA TYR A 1026 -2.10 20.18 -16.50
C TYR A 1026 -3.64 20.29 -16.57
N GLY A 1027 -4.31 19.47 -17.39
CA GLY A 1027 -5.77 19.43 -17.47
C GLY A 1027 -6.45 18.74 -16.27
N ALA A 1028 -5.70 17.90 -15.55
CA ALA A 1028 -6.17 17.18 -14.37
C ALA A 1028 -5.75 17.84 -13.04
N ILE A 1029 -5.06 18.99 -13.07
CA ILE A 1029 -4.69 19.72 -11.84
C ILE A 1029 -5.94 20.40 -11.26
N PRO A 1030 -6.43 20.04 -10.06
CA PRO A 1030 -7.59 20.68 -9.46
C PRO A 1030 -7.23 22.06 -8.90
N SER A 1031 -8.22 22.93 -8.76
CA SER A 1031 -8.15 24.20 -8.02
C SER A 1031 -9.19 24.19 -6.91
N VAL A 1032 -8.85 24.68 -5.71
CA VAL A 1032 -9.74 24.66 -4.54
C VAL A 1032 -9.66 25.97 -3.75
N VAL A 1033 -10.82 26.47 -3.32
CA VAL A 1033 -11.03 27.63 -2.44
C VAL A 1033 -11.68 27.12 -1.16
N TYR A 1034 -10.99 27.23 -0.03
CA TYR A 1034 -11.38 26.58 1.22
C TYR A 1034 -12.24 27.48 2.12
N THR A 1035 -13.16 28.20 1.48
CA THR A 1035 -14.25 28.89 2.16
C THR A 1035 -15.25 27.89 2.75
N HIS A 1036 -16.40 28.37 3.22
CA HIS A 1036 -17.53 27.48 3.55
C HIS A 1036 -18.77 28.05 2.85
N PRO A 1037 -19.45 27.29 1.97
CA PRO A 1037 -18.99 26.03 1.39
C PRO A 1037 -17.62 26.19 0.70
N GLU A 1038 -16.96 25.06 0.48
CA GLU A 1038 -15.75 25.00 -0.34
C GLU A 1038 -16.15 25.15 -1.82
N VAL A 1039 -15.20 25.60 -2.65
CA VAL A 1039 -15.35 25.58 -4.11
C VAL A 1039 -14.16 24.87 -4.73
N ALA A 1040 -14.40 23.88 -5.58
CA ALA A 1040 -13.36 23.11 -6.25
C ALA A 1040 -13.69 22.88 -7.72
N TRP A 1041 -12.66 22.86 -8.59
CA TRP A 1041 -12.85 22.54 -10.01
C TRP A 1041 -11.61 21.87 -10.62
N VAL A 1042 -11.82 21.16 -11.73
CA VAL A 1042 -10.78 20.55 -12.57
C VAL A 1042 -11.25 20.50 -14.03
N GLY A 1043 -10.32 20.53 -14.98
CA GLY A 1043 -10.64 20.63 -16.42
C GLY A 1043 -11.15 22.00 -16.81
N LEU A 1044 -11.87 22.06 -17.95
CA LEU A 1044 -12.35 23.31 -18.56
C LEU A 1044 -13.57 23.87 -17.83
N ASN A 1045 -13.67 25.20 -17.74
CA ASN A 1045 -14.96 25.88 -17.48
C ASN A 1045 -15.79 26.06 -18.76
N GLU A 1046 -17.07 26.42 -18.62
CA GLU A 1046 -18.00 26.50 -19.75
C GLU A 1046 -17.59 27.58 -20.78
N ALA A 1047 -16.93 28.66 -20.34
CA ALA A 1047 -16.45 29.72 -21.22
C ALA A 1047 -15.23 29.27 -22.06
N GLU A 1048 -14.34 28.48 -21.47
CA GLU A 1048 -13.20 27.86 -22.16
C GLU A 1048 -13.65 26.82 -23.19
N ALA A 1049 -14.61 25.96 -22.85
CA ALA A 1049 -15.16 24.98 -23.79
C ALA A 1049 -15.79 25.66 -25.01
N LYS A 1050 -16.57 26.73 -24.80
CA LYS A 1050 -17.13 27.58 -25.87
C LYS A 1050 -16.04 28.25 -26.71
N SER A 1051 -15.01 28.83 -26.08
CA SER A 1051 -13.95 29.56 -26.81
C SER A 1051 -13.06 28.64 -27.65
N GLN A 1052 -12.94 27.36 -27.26
CA GLN A 1052 -12.25 26.32 -28.03
C GLN A 1052 -13.13 25.67 -29.11
N GLY A 1053 -14.41 26.02 -29.20
CA GLY A 1053 -15.34 25.43 -30.18
C GLY A 1053 -15.70 23.97 -29.89
N ILE A 1054 -15.57 23.52 -28.64
CA ILE A 1054 -15.92 22.16 -28.22
C ILE A 1054 -17.44 22.06 -28.10
N GLU A 1055 -18.02 21.00 -28.66
CA GLU A 1055 -19.42 20.63 -28.42
C GLU A 1055 -19.50 19.81 -27.13
N TYR A 1056 -20.27 20.27 -26.14
CA TYR A 1056 -20.35 19.64 -24.83
C TYR A 1056 -21.79 19.60 -24.30
N LYS A 1057 -22.06 18.67 -23.38
CA LYS A 1057 -23.26 18.62 -22.52
C LYS A 1057 -22.94 19.20 -21.14
N ILE A 1058 -23.98 19.62 -20.40
CA ILE A 1058 -23.88 19.99 -18.98
C ILE A 1058 -24.89 19.17 -18.19
N GLY A 1059 -24.42 18.46 -17.16
CA GLY A 1059 -25.27 18.00 -16.06
C GLY A 1059 -25.01 18.80 -14.79
N SER A 1060 -26.03 18.93 -13.94
CA SER A 1060 -25.95 19.66 -12.68
C SER A 1060 -26.85 19.05 -11.61
N PHE A 1061 -26.38 19.05 -10.36
CA PHE A 1061 -27.12 18.55 -9.20
C PHE A 1061 -26.90 19.45 -7.97
N PRO A 1062 -27.98 19.95 -7.32
CA PRO A 1062 -27.84 20.83 -6.16
C PRO A 1062 -27.69 20.04 -4.85
N PHE A 1063 -26.83 20.49 -3.94
CA PHE A 1063 -26.72 19.88 -2.60
C PHE A 1063 -28.02 19.97 -1.80
N SER A 1064 -28.93 20.88 -2.16
CA SER A 1064 -30.29 20.95 -1.61
C SER A 1064 -31.16 19.72 -1.92
N ALA A 1065 -30.72 18.81 -2.80
CA ALA A 1065 -31.34 17.52 -3.07
C ALA A 1065 -30.51 16.31 -2.54
N ASN A 1066 -29.29 16.53 -2.04
CA ASN A 1066 -28.45 15.44 -1.52
C ASN A 1066 -28.86 15.03 -0.09
N SER A 1067 -29.11 13.73 0.13
CA SER A 1067 -29.53 13.21 1.44
C SER A 1067 -28.51 13.46 2.55
N ARG A 1068 -27.21 13.31 2.29
CA ARG A 1068 -26.18 13.54 3.31
C ARG A 1068 -26.12 15.02 3.70
N ALA A 1069 -26.07 15.92 2.73
CA ALA A 1069 -26.12 17.37 2.93
C ALA A 1069 -27.32 17.79 3.81
N LYS A 1070 -28.50 17.22 3.56
CA LYS A 1070 -29.69 17.42 4.41
C LYS A 1070 -29.50 16.92 5.85
N THR A 1071 -28.91 15.73 6.07
CA THR A 1071 -28.62 15.26 7.44
C THR A 1071 -27.55 16.10 8.16
N MET A 1072 -26.74 16.87 7.42
CA MET A 1072 -25.78 17.81 8.00
C MET A 1072 -26.37 19.21 8.19
N ASP A 1073 -27.58 19.50 7.70
CA ASP A 1073 -28.16 20.85 7.59
C ASP A 1073 -27.15 21.86 6.98
N ASP A 1074 -26.45 21.38 5.96
CA ASP A 1074 -25.39 22.05 5.20
C ASP A 1074 -25.53 21.59 3.75
N ALA A 1075 -26.28 22.39 2.97
CA ALA A 1075 -26.82 22.00 1.67
C ALA A 1075 -26.90 23.19 0.69
N ASP A 1076 -26.06 24.20 0.90
CA ASP A 1076 -25.88 25.33 -0.02
C ASP A 1076 -24.91 24.92 -1.14
N GLY A 1077 -25.21 25.31 -2.39
CA GLY A 1077 -24.38 25.02 -3.55
C GLY A 1077 -24.85 23.85 -4.43
N LEU A 1078 -24.02 23.48 -5.40
CA LEU A 1078 -24.29 22.52 -6.48
C LEU A 1078 -23.00 21.93 -7.06
N ILE A 1079 -23.16 20.86 -7.83
CA ILE A 1079 -22.16 20.26 -8.69
C ILE A 1079 -22.56 20.49 -10.15
N LYS A 1080 -21.59 20.79 -11.01
CA LYS A 1080 -21.72 20.99 -12.46
C LYS A 1080 -20.65 20.17 -13.18
N VAL A 1081 -21.06 19.35 -14.15
CA VAL A 1081 -20.18 18.50 -14.96
C VAL A 1081 -20.33 18.87 -16.42
N LEU A 1082 -19.21 18.94 -17.14
CA LEU A 1082 -19.14 19.15 -18.59
C LEU A 1082 -18.53 17.91 -19.23
N ALA A 1083 -19.20 17.36 -20.25
CA ALA A 1083 -18.73 16.22 -21.02
C ALA A 1083 -18.77 16.52 -22.53
N ASP A 1084 -17.83 15.98 -23.30
CA ASP A 1084 -17.85 16.07 -24.77
C ASP A 1084 -19.13 15.44 -25.33
N ALA A 1085 -19.84 16.17 -26.20
CA ALA A 1085 -21.19 15.80 -26.63
C ALA A 1085 -21.25 14.55 -27.53
N LYS A 1086 -20.11 14.07 -28.04
CA LYS A 1086 -20.02 12.94 -28.98
C LYS A 1086 -19.47 11.66 -28.32
N THR A 1087 -18.64 11.81 -27.29
CA THR A 1087 -17.92 10.71 -26.62
C THR A 1087 -18.29 10.55 -25.14
N ASP A 1088 -19.04 11.50 -24.57
CA ASP A 1088 -19.41 11.62 -23.16
C ASP A 1088 -18.23 11.71 -22.18
N ARG A 1089 -16.98 11.80 -22.68
CA ARG A 1089 -15.78 12.01 -21.84
C ARG A 1089 -15.93 13.29 -21.01
N ILE A 1090 -15.70 13.21 -19.70
CA ILE A 1090 -15.67 14.39 -18.83
C ILE A 1090 -14.50 15.30 -19.25
N ILE A 1091 -14.82 16.55 -19.56
CA ILE A 1091 -13.85 17.61 -19.94
C ILE A 1091 -13.70 18.69 -18.86
N GLY A 1092 -14.61 18.73 -17.89
CA GLY A 1092 -14.52 19.63 -16.74
C GLY A 1092 -15.56 19.30 -15.67
N ALA A 1093 -15.22 19.57 -14.41
CA ALA A 1093 -16.09 19.39 -13.26
C ALA A 1093 -15.89 20.52 -12.26
N HIS A 1094 -16.98 21.06 -11.73
CA HIS A 1094 -17.00 22.22 -10.85
C HIS A 1094 -17.99 21.99 -9.71
N ILE A 1095 -17.54 22.19 -8.48
CA ILE A 1095 -18.26 21.84 -7.25
C ILE A 1095 -18.25 23.05 -6.32
N ILE A 1096 -19.42 23.45 -5.83
CA ILE A 1096 -19.55 24.32 -4.66
C ILE A 1096 -20.42 23.63 -3.63
N GLY A 1097 -19.88 23.36 -2.45
CA GLY A 1097 -20.59 22.65 -1.38
C GLY A 1097 -19.67 22.19 -0.24
N PRO A 1098 -20.21 21.43 0.73
CA PRO A 1098 -19.39 20.77 1.73
C PRO A 1098 -18.48 19.69 1.11
N GLY A 1099 -17.21 19.66 1.53
CA GLY A 1099 -16.24 18.65 1.10
C GLY A 1099 -15.88 18.69 -0.38
N ALA A 1100 -16.08 19.82 -1.06
CA ALA A 1100 -15.74 19.99 -2.47
C ALA A 1100 -14.25 19.75 -2.74
N GLY A 1101 -13.37 20.16 -1.81
CA GLY A 1101 -11.92 19.98 -1.92
C GLY A 1101 -11.46 18.53 -1.91
N GLU A 1102 -12.22 17.63 -1.27
CA GLU A 1102 -11.98 16.18 -1.28
C GLU A 1102 -12.69 15.51 -2.46
N MET A 1103 -13.95 15.87 -2.72
CA MET A 1103 -14.78 15.28 -3.78
C MET A 1103 -14.21 15.49 -5.18
N ILE A 1104 -13.52 16.61 -5.43
CA ILE A 1104 -12.92 16.90 -6.74
C ILE A 1104 -11.87 15.88 -7.16
N ALA A 1105 -11.27 15.12 -6.22
CA ALA A 1105 -10.32 14.06 -6.54
C ALA A 1105 -10.94 12.94 -7.41
N GLU A 1106 -12.25 12.70 -7.29
CA GLU A 1106 -12.97 11.76 -8.15
C GLU A 1106 -13.02 12.25 -9.60
N ALA A 1107 -13.28 13.55 -9.80
CA ALA A 1107 -13.27 14.18 -11.12
C ALA A 1107 -11.85 14.27 -11.72
N VAL A 1108 -10.82 14.49 -10.90
CA VAL A 1108 -9.41 14.44 -11.31
C VAL A 1108 -9.09 13.06 -11.89
N ILE A 1109 -9.43 11.99 -11.15
CA ILE A 1109 -9.28 10.60 -11.57
C ILE A 1109 -10.05 10.32 -12.87
N ALA A 1110 -11.29 10.81 -12.99
CA ALA A 1110 -12.11 10.65 -14.18
C ALA A 1110 -11.47 11.29 -15.43
N ILE A 1111 -10.96 12.52 -15.32
CA ILE A 1111 -10.30 13.23 -16.43
C ILE A 1111 -8.98 12.54 -16.82
N GLU A 1112 -8.20 12.08 -15.85
CA GLU A 1112 -6.91 11.41 -16.03
C GLU A 1112 -7.06 10.10 -16.81
N TYR A 1113 -7.99 9.23 -16.41
CA TYR A 1113 -8.29 8.00 -17.15
C TYR A 1113 -9.16 8.21 -18.40
N GLY A 1114 -9.67 9.43 -18.61
CA GLY A 1114 -10.52 9.80 -19.74
C GLY A 1114 -11.91 9.17 -19.72
N ALA A 1115 -12.46 8.95 -18.52
CA ALA A 1115 -13.77 8.35 -18.29
C ALA A 1115 -14.92 9.22 -18.82
N SER A 1116 -16.03 8.56 -19.13
CA SER A 1116 -17.31 9.20 -19.45
C SER A 1116 -18.08 9.62 -18.20
N SER A 1117 -19.08 10.49 -18.36
CA SER A 1117 -20.03 10.76 -17.28
C SER A 1117 -20.93 9.55 -17.01
N GLU A 1118 -21.20 8.72 -18.02
CA GLU A 1118 -21.85 7.41 -17.86
C GLU A 1118 -21.05 6.46 -16.94
N ASP A 1119 -19.72 6.40 -17.04
CA ASP A 1119 -18.87 5.55 -16.17
C ASP A 1119 -19.01 5.92 -14.69
N ILE A 1120 -18.98 7.21 -14.37
CA ILE A 1120 -19.15 7.73 -13.01
C ILE A 1120 -20.58 7.51 -12.51
N ALA A 1121 -21.58 7.80 -13.36
CA ALA A 1121 -22.99 7.56 -13.06
C ALA A 1121 -23.31 6.09 -12.74
N ARG A 1122 -22.64 5.15 -13.40
CA ARG A 1122 -22.75 3.70 -13.18
C ARG A 1122 -21.92 3.20 -12.00
N THR A 1123 -20.99 3.99 -11.48
CA THR A 1123 -20.15 3.62 -10.33
C THR A 1123 -20.97 3.63 -9.04
N CYS A 1124 -20.84 2.57 -8.23
CA CYS A 1124 -21.60 2.41 -7.00
C CYS A 1124 -21.06 3.35 -5.90
N HIS A 1125 -21.75 4.48 -5.72
CA HIS A 1125 -21.48 5.45 -4.66
C HIS A 1125 -22.10 5.00 -3.34
N ALA A 1126 -21.40 5.20 -2.23
CA ALA A 1126 -21.91 4.87 -0.90
C ALA A 1126 -23.06 5.81 -0.48
N HIS A 1127 -24.07 5.27 0.21
CA HIS A 1127 -25.25 6.01 0.66
C HIS A 1127 -25.37 6.03 2.20
N PRO A 1128 -25.71 7.16 2.84
CA PRO A 1128 -25.79 8.51 2.28
C PRO A 1128 -24.43 9.21 2.28
N THR A 1129 -23.97 9.72 1.12
CA THR A 1129 -22.73 10.52 1.02
C THR A 1129 -22.91 11.79 0.18
N LEU A 1130 -21.94 12.70 0.26
CA LEU A 1130 -21.92 13.92 -0.54
C LEU A 1130 -21.58 13.62 -2.01
N SER A 1131 -20.70 12.63 -2.26
CA SER A 1131 -20.31 12.19 -3.60
C SER A 1131 -21.49 11.67 -4.43
N GLU A 1132 -22.60 11.23 -3.81
CA GLU A 1132 -23.83 10.93 -4.56
C GLU A 1132 -24.30 12.11 -5.42
N GLY A 1133 -24.02 13.36 -5.02
CA GLY A 1133 -24.29 14.52 -5.87
C GLY A 1133 -23.44 14.56 -7.15
N PHE A 1134 -22.23 13.99 -7.14
CA PHE A 1134 -21.36 13.91 -8.31
C PHE A 1134 -21.86 12.82 -9.28
N LYS A 1135 -22.25 11.66 -8.74
CA LYS A 1135 -23.02 10.64 -9.47
C LYS A 1135 -24.26 11.21 -10.16
N GLU A 1136 -25.11 11.91 -9.42
CA GLU A 1136 -26.37 12.44 -9.96
C GLU A 1136 -26.15 13.58 -10.97
N ALA A 1137 -25.10 14.40 -10.81
CA ALA A 1137 -24.71 15.38 -11.82
C ALA A 1137 -24.19 14.68 -13.11
N CYS A 1138 -23.42 13.61 -12.99
CA CYS A 1138 -23.00 12.79 -14.12
C CYS A 1138 -24.18 12.08 -14.80
N MET A 1139 -25.14 11.53 -14.03
CA MET A 1139 -26.40 11.01 -14.56
C MET A 1139 -27.21 12.08 -15.30
N ALA A 1140 -27.21 13.31 -14.81
CA ALA A 1140 -27.80 14.45 -15.50
C ALA A 1140 -26.97 14.98 -16.69
N THR A 1141 -25.80 14.41 -16.99
CA THR A 1141 -24.93 14.80 -18.11
C THR A 1141 -25.13 13.89 -19.33
N TYR A 1142 -25.14 12.56 -19.18
CA TYR A 1142 -25.25 11.67 -20.36
C TYR A 1142 -26.69 11.41 -20.82
N ASP A 1143 -27.64 11.28 -19.89
CA ASP A 1143 -29.00 10.77 -20.10
C ASP A 1143 -30.05 11.85 -20.45
N LYS A 1144 -29.69 13.14 -20.30
CA LYS A 1144 -30.60 14.30 -20.39
C LYS A 1144 -30.08 15.38 -21.34
#